data_AF-A0A2E4DFQ1-F1
#
_entry.id   AF-A0A2E4DFQ1-F1
#
_cell.length_a   1.000
_cell.length_b   1.000
_cell.length_c   1.000
_cell.angle_alpha   90.00
_cell.angle_beta   90.00
_cell.angle_gamma   90.00
#
_symmetry.space_group_name_H-M   'P 1'
#
loop_
_entity.id
_entity.type
_entity.pdbx_description
1 polymer ?
#
loop_
_entity_poly.entity_id
_entity_poly.type
_entity_poly.pdbx_seq_one_letter_code
_entity_poly.pdbx_strand_id
1 'polypeptide(L)'
;MDFKTFGLSVLLSFSLISCGDIFMKADKASSIELTGMANCELDFDSISHILEKNIKGDIECLGLYLNDFVNLVETDRPGYVSKSVLKNFILNGPIDVEADTAELIDTVFDLSHLIIGTDKDYLKNTDVDVLIDFLIYFNENIIEAYKYFSSKEDVNYSQHQRERRIVFNKITLIANKLKTIFKANRKELHRIDTQQFVLNFFNKDPQTLEEIRAIIFLKRVFLGGDKWDLTHVEFADALEILPEVAQVALDVSKMNLYTFKDEQETLIKFFLRDIEVIKSILYYEENSQTAVFTLDELIHALNIMAGDMLPINLKDFPRETLKIKEIFFGEYDELFYASELYRALNHLEAVFAEGSFGYRIYNFFRDELNSPDPISHDLSSFPVSSSREKQFRDHYAEIAANYKFFKGENSSAFYTHEFRRNPNAFFQISALEYGVHLIMSHYGRTNVAARGGVDLTMDHVLKLITDLKWLLRDAGLIVIGKEKGREIEGTANNFMLLSTLFQYQSDGCDEATVCLERPEATEFILNLLTALSVKDSFTEEMTQICATEQDEYGRIYPDCFRRNFINVLKKPTLSDGNSISHYMPELTKYLESMVADLPDDRPITESEDYMHFITETEAFTRSCTHYDQDTKLEEIPLKATDAFAVFAGLLNIESTVLRYDLDQNNVIDYRNKDNVNEVMNAYYSTYEGAIKSLVAPDGGIMTILAKPIYKYLIRYGKVPDIKKFSSIWSFLKFLLKRNKNADAHRVTFATVLKVIGEQQDADDPNPFKCDECFRDPTRECEPADDAWND
;
A
#
# COMPACT_ATOMS: atom_id res chain seq x y z
N MET A 1 5.24 -10.61 -8.49
CA MET A 1 3.79 -10.85 -8.68
C MET A 1 3.56 -12.12 -9.48
N ASP A 2 3.13 -13.21 -8.83
CA ASP A 2 2.50 -14.35 -9.51
C ASP A 2 1.03 -14.45 -9.08
N PHE A 3 0.25 -13.42 -9.39
CA PHE A 3 -1.20 -13.39 -9.10
C PHE A 3 -1.98 -14.43 -9.91
N LYS A 4 -1.30 -15.09 -10.86
CA LYS A 4 -1.78 -16.29 -11.53
C LYS A 4 -1.98 -17.39 -10.51
N THR A 5 -0.99 -17.60 -9.64
CA THR A 5 -1.06 -18.60 -8.59
C THR A 5 -2.10 -18.23 -7.55
N PHE A 6 -2.42 -16.94 -7.32
CA PHE A 6 -3.57 -16.56 -6.50
C PHE A 6 -4.93 -16.89 -7.16
N GLY A 7 -5.18 -16.39 -8.38
CA GLY A 7 -6.44 -16.64 -9.07
C GLY A 7 -6.64 -18.14 -9.35
N LEU A 8 -5.54 -18.83 -9.65
CA LEU A 8 -5.50 -20.27 -9.81
C LEU A 8 -5.66 -20.99 -8.47
N SER A 9 -5.03 -20.58 -7.38
CA SER A 9 -5.19 -21.20 -6.06
C SER A 9 -6.57 -20.98 -5.47
N VAL A 10 -7.21 -19.82 -5.70
CA VAL A 10 -8.62 -19.59 -5.34
C VAL A 10 -9.52 -20.46 -6.20
N LEU A 11 -9.31 -20.47 -7.52
CA LEU A 11 -10.08 -21.30 -8.42
C LEU A 11 -9.84 -22.79 -8.16
N LEU A 12 -8.64 -23.23 -7.79
CA LEU A 12 -8.27 -24.58 -7.36
C LEU A 12 -8.92 -24.88 -6.03
N SER A 13 -8.84 -24.02 -5.02
CA SER A 13 -9.50 -24.22 -3.73
C SER A 13 -11.02 -24.43 -3.87
N PHE A 14 -11.65 -23.74 -4.82
CA PHE A 14 -13.06 -23.92 -5.16
C PHE A 14 -13.36 -24.98 -6.24
N SER A 15 -12.38 -25.42 -7.04
CA SER A 15 -12.51 -26.48 -8.07
C SER A 15 -11.90 -27.82 -7.66
N LEU A 16 -11.21 -27.89 -6.52
CA LEU A 16 -10.84 -29.10 -5.78
C LEU A 16 -12.11 -29.81 -5.28
N ILE A 17 -13.16 -29.02 -5.06
CA ILE A 17 -14.56 -29.45 -4.93
C ILE A 17 -15.05 -30.16 -6.23
N SER A 18 -14.50 -29.85 -7.41
CA SER A 18 -14.92 -30.40 -8.71
C SER A 18 -13.81 -31.12 -9.51
N CYS A 19 -12.82 -31.74 -8.87
CA CYS A 19 -11.69 -32.46 -9.49
C CYS A 19 -10.64 -31.60 -10.25
N GLY A 20 -10.02 -30.62 -9.59
CA GLY A 20 -8.88 -29.85 -10.14
C GLY A 20 -7.49 -30.39 -9.74
N ASP A 21 -6.59 -30.49 -10.73
CA ASP A 21 -5.15 -30.83 -10.70
C ASP A 21 -4.74 -32.11 -9.96
N ILE A 22 -4.89 -33.24 -10.66
CA ILE A 22 -4.80 -34.59 -10.08
C ILE A 22 -3.35 -35.09 -9.98
N PHE A 23 -2.38 -34.48 -10.67
CA PHE A 23 -0.98 -34.90 -10.63
C PHE A 23 -0.07 -33.68 -10.81
N MET A 24 0.81 -33.37 -9.87
CA MET A 24 1.84 -32.33 -10.07
C MET A 24 3.22 -32.95 -10.32
N LYS A 25 3.91 -32.38 -11.33
CA LYS A 25 5.27 -32.61 -11.86
C LYS A 25 5.64 -34.04 -12.29
N ALA A 26 5.99 -34.15 -13.57
CA ALA A 26 6.61 -35.30 -14.18
C ALA A 26 8.00 -35.58 -13.58
N ASP A 27 8.13 -36.70 -12.86
CA ASP A 27 9.40 -37.40 -12.76
C ASP A 27 9.37 -38.59 -13.73
N LYS A 28 10.24 -38.51 -14.74
CA LYS A 28 10.60 -39.53 -15.75
C LYS A 28 9.55 -40.63 -16.03
N ALA A 29 8.75 -40.40 -17.08
CA ALA A 29 8.22 -41.40 -18.03
C ALA A 29 8.02 -42.82 -17.46
N SER A 30 6.89 -43.04 -16.79
CA SER A 30 6.38 -44.36 -16.46
C SER A 30 5.16 -44.68 -17.32
N SER A 31 5.39 -45.08 -18.57
CA SER A 31 4.35 -45.73 -19.38
C SER A 31 4.09 -47.12 -18.79
N ILE A 32 2.88 -47.37 -18.30
CA ILE A 32 2.51 -48.67 -17.74
C ILE A 32 1.87 -49.52 -18.85
N GLU A 33 2.63 -50.45 -19.43
CA GLU A 33 2.08 -51.51 -20.28
C GLU A 33 1.38 -52.57 -19.43
N LEU A 34 0.09 -52.38 -19.18
CA LEU A 34 -0.77 -53.42 -18.61
C LEU A 34 -1.13 -54.43 -19.70
N THR A 35 -0.26 -55.40 -19.98
CA THR A 35 -0.57 -56.49 -20.90
C THR A 35 -1.80 -57.27 -20.42
N GLY A 36 -2.95 -57.07 -21.08
CA GLY A 36 -4.13 -57.93 -20.97
C GLY A 36 -5.38 -57.34 -20.32
N MET A 37 -5.43 -56.05 -19.95
CA MET A 37 -6.65 -55.43 -19.39
C MET A 37 -7.38 -54.48 -20.37
N ALA A 38 -6.71 -53.47 -20.96
CA ALA A 38 -7.34 -52.55 -21.93
C ALA A 38 -6.46 -52.34 -23.19
N ASN A 39 -7.08 -51.97 -24.33
CA ASN A 39 -6.39 -51.75 -25.63
C ASN A 39 -5.85 -50.30 -25.82
N CYS A 40 -5.63 -49.55 -24.74
CA CYS A 40 -5.16 -48.16 -24.79
C CYS A 40 -3.94 -47.97 -23.88
N GLU A 41 -3.08 -47.01 -24.22
CA GLU A 41 -1.90 -46.65 -23.43
C GLU A 41 -2.25 -45.40 -22.60
N LEU A 42 -2.22 -45.53 -21.28
CA LEU A 42 -2.56 -44.44 -20.36
C LEU A 42 -1.30 -43.62 -20.03
N ASP A 43 -1.30 -42.34 -20.37
CA ASP A 43 -0.23 -41.41 -20.02
C ASP A 43 -0.56 -40.61 -18.76
N PHE A 44 0.04 -41.00 -17.63
CA PHE A 44 -0.12 -40.29 -16.35
C PHE A 44 0.47 -38.87 -16.38
N ASP A 45 1.49 -38.61 -17.21
CA ASP A 45 2.03 -37.26 -17.38
C ASP A 45 1.00 -36.34 -18.04
N SER A 46 0.21 -36.86 -18.99
CA SER A 46 -0.87 -36.07 -19.61
C SER A 46 -1.94 -35.66 -18.59
N ILE A 47 -2.26 -36.51 -17.60
CA ILE A 47 -3.27 -36.16 -16.58
C ILE A 47 -2.81 -34.99 -15.68
N SER A 48 -1.50 -34.79 -15.50
CA SER A 48 -0.94 -33.60 -14.82
C SER A 48 -1.21 -32.28 -15.55
N HIS A 49 -1.66 -32.35 -16.81
CA HIS A 49 -1.97 -31.19 -17.65
C HIS A 49 -3.47 -31.06 -17.92
N ILE A 50 -4.35 -31.60 -17.06
CA ILE A 50 -5.82 -31.56 -17.25
C ILE A 50 -6.40 -30.15 -17.36
N LEU A 51 -5.74 -29.14 -16.80
CA LEU A 51 -6.15 -27.73 -16.92
C LEU A 51 -5.61 -27.07 -18.20
N GLU A 52 -4.59 -27.64 -18.82
CA GLU A 52 -3.81 -27.01 -19.90
C GLU A 52 -4.04 -27.64 -21.27
N LYS A 53 -4.26 -28.96 -21.30
CA LYS A 53 -4.31 -29.77 -22.52
C LYS A 53 -5.58 -30.61 -22.57
N ASN A 54 -6.08 -30.82 -23.79
CA ASN A 54 -7.17 -31.76 -24.00
C ASN A 54 -6.62 -33.18 -23.86
N ILE A 55 -7.03 -33.86 -22.79
CA ILE A 55 -6.58 -35.21 -22.42
C ILE A 55 -7.75 -36.18 -22.40
N LYS A 56 -8.79 -35.91 -23.20
CA LYS A 56 -9.98 -36.75 -23.30
C LYS A 56 -9.64 -38.21 -23.57
N GLY A 57 -8.67 -38.48 -24.45
CA GLY A 57 -8.23 -39.84 -24.77
C GLY A 57 -7.69 -40.58 -23.54
N ASP A 58 -6.88 -39.91 -22.72
CA ASP A 58 -6.33 -40.47 -21.48
C ASP A 58 -7.42 -40.68 -20.42
N ILE A 59 -8.39 -39.76 -20.31
CA ILE A 59 -9.53 -39.90 -19.39
C ILE A 59 -10.44 -41.08 -19.81
N GLU A 60 -10.72 -41.24 -21.11
CA GLU A 60 -11.47 -42.39 -21.64
C GLU A 60 -10.72 -43.70 -21.38
N CYS A 61 -9.39 -43.70 -21.56
CA CYS A 61 -8.54 -44.84 -21.28
C CYS A 61 -8.56 -45.22 -19.79
N LEU A 62 -8.46 -44.24 -18.89
CA LEU A 62 -8.61 -44.43 -17.45
C LEU A 62 -9.97 -45.07 -17.09
N GLY A 63 -11.05 -44.63 -17.73
CA GLY A 63 -12.38 -45.22 -17.56
C GLY A 63 -12.44 -46.70 -17.96
N LEU A 64 -11.80 -47.09 -19.06
CA LEU A 64 -11.70 -48.49 -19.47
C LEU A 64 -10.95 -49.33 -18.45
N TYR A 65 -9.78 -48.85 -17.99
CA TYR A 65 -8.99 -49.53 -16.97
C TYR A 65 -9.75 -49.71 -15.65
N LEU A 66 -10.48 -48.68 -15.19
CA LEU A 66 -11.29 -48.77 -13.98
C LEU A 66 -12.41 -49.80 -14.15
N ASN A 67 -13.11 -49.80 -15.29
CA ASN A 67 -14.18 -50.76 -15.57
C ASN A 67 -13.68 -52.20 -15.71
N ASP A 68 -12.52 -52.42 -16.33
CA ASP A 68 -11.91 -53.76 -16.41
C ASP A 68 -11.44 -54.25 -15.04
N PHE A 69 -10.85 -53.36 -14.24
CA PHE A 69 -10.48 -53.64 -12.85
C PHE A 69 -11.67 -54.07 -12.00
N VAL A 70 -12.75 -53.28 -12.05
CA VAL A 70 -14.03 -53.54 -11.41
C VAL A 70 -14.57 -54.93 -11.74
N ASN A 71 -14.46 -55.35 -13.01
CA ASN A 71 -14.96 -56.65 -13.47
C ASN A 71 -14.09 -57.83 -13.04
N LEU A 72 -12.80 -57.59 -12.78
CA LEU A 72 -11.82 -58.63 -12.46
C LEU A 72 -11.71 -58.93 -10.96
N VAL A 73 -12.03 -57.96 -10.10
CA VAL A 73 -11.75 -58.03 -8.67
C VAL A 73 -12.97 -58.47 -7.87
N GLU A 74 -12.81 -59.57 -7.11
CA GLU A 74 -13.82 -60.02 -6.14
C GLU A 74 -13.93 -59.00 -5.00
N THR A 75 -15.04 -58.28 -4.98
CA THR A 75 -15.38 -57.36 -3.89
C THR A 75 -16.34 -58.01 -2.91
N ASP A 76 -16.25 -57.61 -1.64
CA ASP A 76 -17.16 -58.02 -0.57
C ASP A 76 -18.62 -57.54 -0.78
N ARG A 77 -18.85 -56.60 -1.69
CA ARG A 77 -20.18 -56.16 -2.14
C ARG A 77 -20.30 -56.21 -3.68
N PRO A 78 -20.99 -57.22 -4.26
CA PRO A 78 -21.12 -57.34 -5.72
C PRO A 78 -21.65 -56.07 -6.39
N GLY A 79 -20.95 -55.58 -7.42
CA GLY A 79 -21.28 -54.36 -8.16
C GLY A 79 -20.72 -53.05 -7.57
N TYR A 80 -19.84 -53.16 -6.57
CA TYR A 80 -19.13 -52.03 -5.97
C TYR A 80 -17.62 -52.28 -5.99
N VAL A 81 -16.84 -51.22 -6.06
CA VAL A 81 -15.40 -51.24 -5.83
C VAL A 81 -15.13 -50.88 -4.39
N SER A 82 -14.44 -51.76 -3.67
CA SER A 82 -13.96 -51.47 -2.31
C SER A 82 -12.63 -50.72 -2.36
N LYS A 83 -12.54 -49.62 -1.62
CA LYS A 83 -11.37 -48.75 -1.50
C LYS A 83 -10.11 -49.51 -1.08
N SER A 84 -10.23 -50.39 -0.09
CA SER A 84 -9.11 -51.18 0.43
C SER A 84 -8.61 -52.21 -0.58
N VAL A 85 -9.52 -52.79 -1.35
CA VAL A 85 -9.19 -53.78 -2.38
C VAL A 85 -8.51 -53.10 -3.57
N LEU A 86 -9.00 -51.94 -4.01
CA LEU A 86 -8.37 -51.14 -5.05
C LEU A 86 -6.97 -50.66 -4.62
N LYS A 87 -6.81 -50.14 -3.41
CA LYS A 87 -5.49 -49.78 -2.84
C LYS A 87 -4.53 -50.96 -2.83
N ASN A 88 -4.97 -52.12 -2.33
CA ASN A 88 -4.15 -53.32 -2.26
C ASN A 88 -3.74 -53.80 -3.65
N PHE A 89 -4.62 -53.68 -4.64
CA PHE A 89 -4.29 -54.04 -6.01
C PHE A 89 -3.30 -53.07 -6.65
N ILE A 90 -3.39 -51.78 -6.40
CA ILE A 90 -2.41 -50.81 -6.92
C ILE A 90 -1.04 -51.03 -6.26
N LEU A 91 -1.00 -51.29 -4.95
CA LEU A 91 0.26 -51.44 -4.21
C LEU A 91 0.93 -52.82 -4.37
N ASN A 92 0.15 -53.88 -4.55
CA ASN A 92 0.66 -55.27 -4.55
C ASN A 92 0.29 -56.05 -5.82
N GLY A 93 -0.36 -55.40 -6.79
CA GLY A 93 -0.75 -56.01 -8.06
C GLY A 93 0.35 -55.98 -9.13
N PRO A 94 0.03 -56.36 -10.38
CA PRO A 94 0.99 -56.41 -11.48
C PRO A 94 1.37 -55.04 -12.06
N ILE A 95 0.92 -53.95 -11.43
CA ILE A 95 1.04 -52.58 -11.91
C ILE A 95 2.15 -51.91 -11.10
N ASP A 96 3.17 -51.40 -11.76
CA ASP A 96 4.25 -50.64 -11.11
C ASP A 96 3.79 -49.19 -10.92
N VAL A 97 3.17 -48.90 -9.78
CA VAL A 97 2.63 -47.59 -9.45
C VAL A 97 3.30 -47.07 -8.18
N GLU A 98 3.69 -45.79 -8.18
CA GLU A 98 4.25 -45.15 -7.00
C GLU A 98 3.26 -45.15 -5.82
N ALA A 99 3.78 -45.30 -4.60
CA ALA A 99 2.99 -45.35 -3.38
C ALA A 99 2.06 -44.13 -3.20
N ASP A 100 2.50 -42.96 -3.66
CA ASP A 100 1.73 -41.71 -3.61
C ASP A 100 0.43 -41.79 -4.42
N THR A 101 0.41 -42.60 -5.49
CA THR A 101 -0.80 -42.82 -6.31
C THR A 101 -1.87 -43.59 -5.53
N ALA A 102 -1.46 -44.40 -4.54
CA ALA A 102 -2.41 -45.07 -3.67
C ALA A 102 -3.12 -44.08 -2.73
N GLU A 103 -2.48 -42.97 -2.36
CA GLU A 103 -3.10 -41.92 -1.53
C GLU A 103 -4.17 -41.14 -2.30
N LEU A 104 -3.98 -40.92 -3.61
CA LEU A 104 -5.00 -40.30 -4.48
C LEU A 104 -6.31 -41.10 -4.54
N ILE A 105 -6.26 -42.42 -4.33
CA ILE A 105 -7.46 -43.27 -4.25
C ILE A 105 -8.33 -42.84 -3.07
N ASP A 106 -7.75 -42.44 -1.93
CA ASP A 106 -8.55 -41.93 -0.81
C ASP A 106 -9.40 -40.75 -1.23
N THR A 107 -8.77 -39.86 -2.00
CA THR A 107 -9.34 -38.61 -2.43
C THR A 107 -10.45 -38.80 -3.46
N VAL A 108 -10.32 -39.76 -4.38
CA VAL A 108 -11.39 -40.12 -5.34
C VAL A 108 -12.62 -40.65 -4.62
N PHE A 109 -12.44 -41.50 -3.60
CA PHE A 109 -13.56 -42.02 -2.81
C PHE A 109 -14.22 -40.92 -1.97
N ASP A 110 -13.42 -40.00 -1.40
CA ASP A 110 -13.93 -38.84 -0.67
C ASP A 110 -14.74 -37.90 -1.58
N LEU A 111 -14.27 -37.61 -2.78
CA LEU A 111 -15.02 -36.86 -3.81
C LEU A 111 -16.31 -37.56 -4.21
N SER A 112 -16.29 -38.87 -4.46
CA SER A 112 -17.50 -39.64 -4.78
C SER A 112 -18.51 -39.63 -3.61
N HIS A 113 -18.02 -39.80 -2.38
CA HIS A 113 -18.83 -39.70 -1.17
C HIS A 113 -19.46 -38.32 -1.04
N LEU A 114 -18.73 -37.26 -1.38
CA LEU A 114 -19.18 -35.87 -1.31
C LEU A 114 -20.15 -35.51 -2.45
N ILE A 115 -19.87 -35.89 -3.70
CA ILE A 115 -20.65 -35.53 -4.89
C ILE A 115 -21.86 -36.43 -5.07
N ILE A 116 -21.63 -37.74 -5.15
CA ILE A 116 -22.62 -38.73 -5.57
C ILE A 116 -23.34 -39.36 -4.38
N GLY A 117 -22.81 -39.15 -3.16
CA GLY A 117 -23.39 -39.70 -1.94
C GLY A 117 -23.18 -41.21 -1.80
N THR A 118 -22.06 -41.72 -2.31
CA THR A 118 -21.66 -43.12 -2.12
C THR A 118 -21.24 -43.39 -0.67
N ASP A 119 -21.12 -44.67 -0.30
CA ASP A 119 -20.46 -45.06 0.96
C ASP A 119 -18.97 -44.65 0.88
N LYS A 120 -18.36 -44.25 2.00
CA LYS A 120 -17.02 -43.65 2.01
C LYS A 120 -15.94 -44.63 1.49
N ASP A 121 -16.17 -45.92 1.66
CA ASP A 121 -15.24 -46.97 1.26
C ASP A 121 -15.67 -47.74 0.01
N TYR A 122 -16.79 -47.36 -0.63
CA TYR A 122 -17.32 -48.08 -1.79
C TYR A 122 -17.78 -47.14 -2.91
N LEU A 123 -17.45 -47.52 -4.14
CA LEU A 123 -17.87 -46.80 -5.34
C LEU A 123 -18.65 -47.74 -6.25
N LYS A 124 -19.82 -47.34 -6.74
CA LYS A 124 -20.60 -48.19 -7.68
C LYS A 124 -20.01 -48.08 -9.07
N ASN A 125 -20.04 -49.18 -9.81
CA ASN A 125 -19.55 -49.21 -11.19
C ASN A 125 -20.23 -48.14 -12.06
N THR A 126 -21.55 -48.00 -11.92
CA THR A 126 -22.32 -46.97 -12.64
C THR A 126 -21.93 -45.55 -12.27
N ASP A 127 -21.35 -45.32 -11.10
CA ASP A 127 -20.88 -44.01 -10.66
C ASP A 127 -19.49 -43.69 -11.26
N VAL A 128 -18.68 -44.71 -11.62
CA VAL A 128 -17.40 -44.52 -12.35
C VAL A 128 -17.66 -43.86 -13.70
N ASP A 129 -18.57 -44.42 -14.50
CA ASP A 129 -18.88 -43.89 -15.83
C ASP A 129 -19.37 -42.44 -15.76
N VAL A 130 -20.17 -42.11 -14.75
CA VAL A 130 -20.67 -40.75 -14.50
C VAL A 130 -19.54 -39.77 -14.17
N LEU A 131 -18.54 -40.21 -13.38
CA LEU A 131 -17.36 -39.39 -13.04
C LEU A 131 -16.45 -39.19 -14.25
N ILE A 132 -16.22 -40.23 -15.06
CA ILE A 132 -15.43 -40.14 -16.30
C ILE A 132 -16.10 -39.18 -17.29
N ASP A 133 -17.41 -39.28 -17.49
CA ASP A 133 -18.19 -38.36 -18.32
C ASP A 133 -18.07 -36.90 -17.84
N PHE A 134 -18.03 -36.69 -16.53
CA PHE A 134 -17.81 -35.37 -15.95
C PHE A 134 -16.39 -34.89 -16.18
N LEU A 135 -15.36 -35.71 -15.96
CA LEU A 135 -13.96 -35.34 -16.15
C LEU A 135 -13.65 -34.94 -17.60
N ILE A 136 -14.21 -35.65 -18.58
CA ILE A 136 -14.12 -35.27 -20.00
C ILE A 136 -14.74 -33.89 -20.21
N TYR A 137 -15.95 -33.68 -19.68
CA TYR A 137 -16.65 -32.40 -19.80
C TYR A 137 -15.92 -31.25 -19.09
N PHE A 138 -15.34 -31.52 -17.93
CA PHE A 138 -14.52 -30.59 -17.17
C PHE A 138 -13.29 -30.20 -17.98
N ASN A 139 -12.49 -31.17 -18.46
CA ASN A 139 -11.29 -30.92 -19.26
C ASN A 139 -11.60 -30.07 -20.50
N GLU A 140 -12.63 -30.41 -21.27
CA GLU A 140 -13.01 -29.65 -22.47
C GLU A 140 -13.39 -28.17 -22.18
N ASN A 141 -13.87 -27.85 -20.97
CA ASN A 141 -14.31 -26.50 -20.61
C ASN A 141 -13.29 -25.72 -19.79
N ILE A 142 -12.52 -26.39 -18.92
CA ILE A 142 -11.60 -25.74 -18.00
C ILE A 142 -10.38 -25.19 -18.74
N ILE A 143 -9.88 -25.88 -19.79
CA ILE A 143 -8.77 -25.39 -20.62
C ILE A 143 -9.08 -24.01 -21.21
N GLU A 144 -10.32 -23.83 -21.66
CA GLU A 144 -10.79 -22.57 -22.24
C GLU A 144 -10.84 -21.42 -21.21
N ALA A 145 -11.01 -21.73 -19.92
CA ALA A 145 -10.95 -20.75 -18.84
C ALA A 145 -9.51 -20.53 -18.35
N TYR A 146 -8.78 -21.62 -18.07
CA TYR A 146 -7.43 -21.64 -17.50
C TYR A 146 -6.42 -20.85 -18.35
N LYS A 147 -6.54 -20.90 -19.68
CA LYS A 147 -5.67 -20.14 -20.57
C LYS A 147 -5.65 -18.62 -20.29
N TYR A 148 -6.73 -18.08 -19.71
CA TYR A 148 -6.78 -16.65 -19.38
C TYR A 148 -6.10 -16.35 -18.04
N PHE A 149 -6.16 -17.25 -17.06
CA PHE A 149 -5.40 -17.14 -15.81
C PHE A 149 -3.89 -17.29 -16.04
N SER A 150 -3.50 -18.17 -16.96
CA SER A 150 -2.09 -18.42 -17.28
C SER A 150 -1.50 -17.44 -18.29
N SER A 151 -2.31 -16.63 -18.98
CA SER A 151 -1.82 -15.63 -19.95
C SER A 151 -0.88 -14.60 -19.29
N LYS A 152 0.16 -14.17 -20.03
CA LYS A 152 1.05 -13.04 -19.67
C LYS A 152 0.82 -11.81 -20.55
N GLU A 153 -0.20 -11.87 -21.41
CA GLU A 153 -0.47 -10.78 -22.33
C GLU A 153 -1.09 -9.61 -21.59
N ASP A 154 -0.61 -8.41 -21.92
CA ASP A 154 -1.27 -7.16 -21.55
C ASP A 154 -2.71 -7.17 -22.06
N VAL A 155 -3.64 -6.73 -21.22
CA VAL A 155 -5.07 -6.80 -21.50
C VAL A 155 -5.68 -5.41 -21.48
N ASN A 156 -6.29 -5.00 -22.59
CA ASN A 156 -7.15 -3.82 -22.64
C ASN A 156 -8.57 -4.13 -22.14
N TYR A 157 -9.37 -3.11 -21.86
CA TYR A 157 -10.68 -3.30 -21.24
C TYR A 157 -11.63 -4.21 -22.04
N SER A 158 -11.73 -4.02 -23.35
CA SER A 158 -12.64 -4.80 -24.19
C SER A 158 -12.26 -6.28 -24.22
N GLN A 159 -10.95 -6.55 -24.29
CA GLN A 159 -10.42 -7.90 -24.20
C GLN A 159 -10.72 -8.51 -22.82
N HIS A 160 -10.44 -7.78 -21.74
CA HIS A 160 -10.66 -8.27 -20.38
C HIS A 160 -12.13 -8.64 -20.12
N GLN A 161 -13.08 -7.79 -20.53
CA GLN A 161 -14.51 -8.09 -20.40
C GLN A 161 -14.93 -9.34 -21.18
N ARG A 162 -14.35 -9.56 -22.36
CA ARG A 162 -14.59 -10.77 -23.14
C ARG A 162 -14.06 -11.99 -22.41
N GLU A 163 -12.83 -11.92 -21.90
CA GLU A 163 -12.19 -13.00 -21.16
C GLU A 163 -12.96 -13.35 -19.88
N ARG A 164 -13.34 -12.35 -19.09
CA ARG A 164 -14.20 -12.49 -17.90
C ARG A 164 -15.51 -13.19 -18.21
N ARG A 165 -16.20 -12.80 -19.30
CA ARG A 165 -17.43 -13.46 -19.75
C ARG A 165 -17.18 -14.92 -20.18
N ILE A 166 -16.05 -15.21 -20.82
CA ILE A 166 -15.72 -16.58 -21.22
C ILE A 166 -15.44 -17.43 -19.98
N VAL A 167 -14.61 -16.95 -19.05
CA VAL A 167 -14.33 -17.63 -17.78
C VAL A 167 -15.63 -17.93 -17.04
N PHE A 168 -16.49 -16.92 -16.83
CA PHE A 168 -17.79 -17.13 -16.20
C PHE A 168 -18.61 -18.22 -16.90
N ASN A 169 -18.82 -18.11 -18.22
CA ASN A 169 -19.63 -19.08 -18.95
C ASN A 169 -19.06 -20.49 -18.85
N LYS A 170 -17.74 -20.66 -18.96
CA LYS A 170 -17.08 -21.97 -18.89
C LYS A 170 -17.18 -22.58 -17.50
N ILE A 171 -16.98 -21.79 -16.46
CA ILE A 171 -17.15 -22.23 -15.08
C ILE A 171 -18.61 -22.52 -14.75
N THR A 172 -19.57 -21.74 -15.27
CA THR A 172 -21.01 -22.03 -15.17
C THR A 172 -21.36 -23.37 -15.81
N LEU A 173 -20.81 -23.69 -16.98
CA LEU A 173 -21.02 -24.97 -17.63
C LEU A 173 -20.52 -26.14 -16.77
N ILE A 174 -19.31 -26.00 -16.20
CA ILE A 174 -18.72 -26.98 -15.28
C ILE A 174 -19.60 -27.17 -14.04
N ALA A 175 -19.96 -26.07 -13.36
CA ALA A 175 -20.79 -26.10 -12.17
C ALA A 175 -22.16 -26.75 -12.44
N ASN A 176 -22.80 -26.39 -13.56
CA ASN A 176 -24.09 -26.98 -13.94
C ASN A 176 -23.98 -28.48 -14.26
N LYS A 177 -22.92 -28.91 -14.96
CA LYS A 177 -22.68 -30.35 -15.19
C LYS A 177 -22.47 -31.07 -13.87
N LEU A 178 -21.70 -30.51 -12.94
CA LEU A 178 -21.49 -31.11 -11.63
C LEU A 178 -22.81 -31.18 -10.81
N LYS A 179 -23.66 -30.15 -10.86
CA LYS A 179 -25.01 -30.16 -10.26
C LYS A 179 -25.88 -31.30 -10.79
N THR A 180 -25.70 -31.74 -12.05
CA THR A 180 -26.48 -32.87 -12.59
C THR A 180 -26.13 -34.22 -11.97
N ILE A 181 -24.90 -34.38 -11.48
CA ILE A 181 -24.43 -35.63 -10.84
C ILE A 181 -24.43 -35.53 -9.31
N PHE A 182 -24.49 -34.31 -8.77
CA PHE A 182 -24.54 -34.04 -7.35
C PHE A 182 -25.87 -34.48 -6.71
N LYS A 183 -25.78 -35.28 -5.64
CA LYS A 183 -26.96 -35.68 -4.85
C LYS A 183 -27.13 -34.80 -3.62
N ALA A 184 -27.97 -33.76 -3.69
CA ALA A 184 -28.19 -32.83 -2.57
C ALA A 184 -28.95 -33.45 -1.38
N ASN A 185 -30.04 -34.18 -1.64
CA ASN A 185 -30.93 -34.67 -0.59
C ASN A 185 -30.43 -35.98 0.02
N ARG A 186 -29.78 -35.89 1.18
CA ARG A 186 -29.23 -37.04 1.92
C ARG A 186 -29.80 -37.10 3.33
N LYS A 187 -29.82 -38.31 3.91
CA LYS A 187 -30.23 -38.51 5.31
C LYS A 187 -29.13 -38.12 6.31
N GLU A 188 -27.87 -38.25 5.90
CA GLU A 188 -26.70 -38.03 6.74
C GLU A 188 -25.83 -36.91 6.17
N LEU A 189 -25.16 -36.17 7.07
CA LEU A 189 -24.23 -35.12 6.71
C LEU A 189 -22.90 -35.73 6.28
N HIS A 190 -22.72 -35.89 4.97
CA HIS A 190 -21.44 -36.29 4.38
C HIS A 190 -20.44 -35.13 4.47
N ARG A 191 -19.21 -35.44 4.88
CA ARG A 191 -18.09 -34.50 5.00
C ARG A 191 -16.77 -35.15 4.62
N ILE A 192 -15.83 -34.34 4.15
CA ILE A 192 -14.45 -34.75 3.86
C ILE A 192 -13.45 -33.84 4.59
N ASP A 193 -12.27 -34.38 4.85
CA ASP A 193 -11.13 -33.63 5.40
C ASP A 193 -10.40 -32.94 4.24
N THR A 194 -10.60 -31.64 4.10
CA THR A 194 -9.97 -30.83 3.04
C THR A 194 -8.47 -30.66 3.25
N GLN A 195 -7.97 -30.76 4.49
CA GLN A 195 -6.54 -30.67 4.75
C GLN A 195 -5.83 -31.90 4.16
N GLN A 196 -6.36 -33.09 4.45
CA GLN A 196 -5.84 -34.34 3.90
C GLN A 196 -6.06 -34.39 2.39
N PHE A 197 -7.20 -33.91 1.90
CA PHE A 197 -7.51 -33.81 0.48
C PHE A 197 -6.46 -32.99 -0.29
N VAL A 198 -6.17 -31.78 0.18
CA VAL A 198 -5.17 -30.88 -0.43
C VAL A 198 -3.77 -31.49 -0.30
N LEU A 199 -3.43 -32.07 0.85
CA LEU A 199 -2.14 -32.74 1.04
C LEU A 199 -1.94 -33.87 0.02
N ASN A 200 -2.94 -34.73 -0.17
CA ASN A 200 -2.86 -35.87 -1.09
C ASN A 200 -2.64 -35.42 -2.54
N PHE A 201 -3.19 -34.26 -2.95
CA PHE A 201 -3.04 -33.74 -4.31
C PHE A 201 -1.73 -32.98 -4.54
N PHE A 202 -1.28 -32.20 -3.54
CA PHE A 202 -0.19 -31.24 -3.71
C PHE A 202 1.06 -31.59 -2.89
N ASN A 203 1.19 -32.82 -2.37
CA ASN A 203 2.38 -33.26 -1.64
C ASN A 203 3.69 -33.10 -2.44
N LYS A 204 3.62 -33.23 -3.77
CA LYS A 204 4.73 -33.07 -4.72
C LYS A 204 4.91 -31.63 -5.22
N ASP A 205 4.01 -30.71 -4.87
CA ASP A 205 4.18 -29.27 -5.09
C ASP A 205 4.03 -28.47 -3.79
N PRO A 206 5.11 -28.36 -3.01
CA PRO A 206 5.11 -27.61 -1.76
C PRO A 206 4.71 -26.15 -1.91
N GLN A 207 4.95 -25.53 -3.09
CA GLN A 207 4.62 -24.12 -3.31
C GLN A 207 3.11 -23.95 -3.45
N THR A 208 2.49 -24.68 -4.39
CA THR A 208 1.03 -24.63 -4.57
C THR A 208 0.29 -25.09 -3.31
N LEU A 209 0.82 -26.10 -2.60
CA LEU A 209 0.28 -26.54 -1.32
C LEU A 209 0.27 -25.41 -0.28
N GLU A 210 1.36 -24.64 -0.18
CA GLU A 210 1.46 -23.53 0.77
C GLU A 210 0.51 -22.39 0.39
N GLU A 211 0.37 -22.08 -0.89
CA GLU A 211 -0.58 -21.07 -1.38
C GLU A 211 -2.04 -21.43 -1.08
N ILE A 212 -2.44 -22.69 -1.33
CA ILE A 212 -3.79 -23.17 -1.01
C ILE A 212 -4.03 -23.09 0.51
N ARG A 213 -3.04 -23.49 1.33
CA ARG A 213 -3.13 -23.39 2.79
C ARG A 213 -3.30 -21.96 3.27
N ALA A 214 -2.65 -21.01 2.61
CA ALA A 214 -2.71 -19.60 2.96
C ALA A 214 -4.11 -19.01 2.75
N ILE A 215 -4.90 -19.53 1.81
CA ILE A 215 -6.24 -19.01 1.48
C ILE A 215 -7.40 -19.90 1.91
N ILE A 216 -7.14 -21.06 2.53
CA ILE A 216 -8.19 -22.01 2.89
C ILE A 216 -9.26 -21.40 3.80
N PHE A 217 -8.91 -20.38 4.59
CA PHE A 217 -9.86 -19.67 5.44
C PHE A 217 -11.00 -19.01 4.63
N LEU A 218 -10.78 -18.71 3.33
CA LEU A 218 -11.82 -18.20 2.44
C LEU A 218 -12.97 -19.19 2.27
N LYS A 219 -12.72 -20.51 2.41
CA LYS A 219 -13.79 -21.51 2.46
C LYS A 219 -14.83 -21.15 3.52
N ARG A 220 -14.38 -20.76 4.72
CA ARG A 220 -15.27 -20.36 5.81
C ARG A 220 -15.96 -19.04 5.51
N VAL A 221 -15.27 -18.09 4.88
CA VAL A 221 -15.84 -16.78 4.48
C VAL A 221 -17.02 -16.95 3.52
N PHE A 222 -16.88 -17.82 2.52
CA PHE A 222 -17.85 -17.97 1.44
C PHE A 222 -18.85 -19.11 1.63
N LEU A 223 -18.51 -20.17 2.38
CA LEU A 223 -19.35 -21.36 2.58
C LEU A 223 -19.70 -21.63 4.04
N GLY A 224 -19.06 -20.94 4.99
CA GLY A 224 -19.25 -21.19 6.42
C GLY A 224 -18.57 -22.46 6.94
N GLY A 225 -19.03 -22.91 8.11
CA GLY A 225 -18.56 -24.11 8.79
C GLY A 225 -17.10 -24.06 9.24
N ASP A 226 -16.47 -25.24 9.33
CA ASP A 226 -15.05 -25.36 9.69
C ASP A 226 -14.16 -25.16 8.46
N LYS A 227 -12.95 -24.60 8.65
CA LYS A 227 -12.05 -24.31 7.53
C LYS A 227 -11.49 -25.56 6.85
N TRP A 228 -11.33 -26.66 7.59
CA TRP A 228 -10.73 -27.90 7.11
C TRP A 228 -11.74 -29.01 6.81
N ASP A 229 -13.02 -28.83 7.15
CA ASP A 229 -14.09 -29.74 6.72
C ASP A 229 -14.83 -29.17 5.51
N LEU A 230 -15.15 -30.01 4.53
CA LEU A 230 -16.12 -29.68 3.48
C LEU A 230 -17.30 -30.65 3.51
N THR A 231 -18.47 -30.13 3.79
CA THR A 231 -19.72 -30.89 3.79
C THR A 231 -20.41 -30.85 2.43
N HIS A 232 -21.28 -31.82 2.14
CA HIS A 232 -22.05 -31.80 0.90
C HIS A 232 -23.03 -30.61 0.80
N VAL A 233 -23.40 -29.98 1.92
CA VAL A 233 -24.24 -28.76 1.90
C VAL A 233 -23.40 -27.57 1.43
N GLU A 234 -22.25 -27.36 2.05
CA GLU A 234 -21.29 -26.32 1.65
C GLU A 234 -20.81 -26.51 0.21
N PHE A 235 -20.65 -27.77 -0.23
CA PHE A 235 -20.38 -28.12 -1.61
C PHE A 235 -21.45 -27.62 -2.57
N ALA A 236 -22.73 -27.78 -2.21
CA ALA A 236 -23.83 -27.32 -3.04
C ALA A 236 -23.79 -25.79 -3.17
N ASP A 237 -23.53 -25.09 -2.07
CA ASP A 237 -23.40 -23.63 -2.04
C ASP A 237 -22.19 -23.16 -2.87
N ALA A 238 -21.06 -23.90 -2.81
CA ALA A 238 -19.89 -23.63 -3.64
C ALA A 238 -20.23 -23.66 -5.14
N LEU A 239 -21.06 -24.60 -5.59
CA LEU A 239 -21.48 -24.69 -7.00
C LEU A 239 -22.39 -23.54 -7.45
N GLU A 240 -23.02 -22.81 -6.53
CA GLU A 240 -23.78 -21.61 -6.86
C GLU A 240 -22.85 -20.40 -7.06
N ILE A 241 -21.82 -20.26 -6.22
CA ILE A 241 -20.96 -19.07 -6.24
C ILE A 241 -19.70 -19.21 -7.12
N LEU A 242 -19.33 -20.44 -7.50
CA LEU A 242 -18.10 -20.75 -8.25
C LEU A 242 -17.88 -19.86 -9.50
N PRO A 243 -18.90 -19.60 -10.35
CA PRO A 243 -18.70 -18.73 -11.52
C PRO A 243 -18.37 -17.29 -11.17
N GLU A 244 -18.95 -16.75 -10.09
CA GLU A 244 -18.72 -15.38 -9.64
C GLU A 244 -17.33 -15.24 -8.99
N VAL A 245 -16.97 -16.19 -8.13
CA VAL A 245 -15.61 -16.26 -7.54
C VAL A 245 -14.56 -16.35 -8.64
N ALA A 246 -14.79 -17.14 -9.68
CA ALA A 246 -13.85 -17.28 -10.79
C ALA A 246 -13.65 -15.97 -11.59
N GLN A 247 -14.68 -15.13 -11.73
CA GLN A 247 -14.50 -13.81 -12.32
C GLN A 247 -13.58 -12.96 -11.45
N VAL A 248 -13.92 -12.79 -10.17
CA VAL A 248 -13.12 -11.98 -9.24
C VAL A 248 -11.68 -12.49 -9.16
N ALA A 249 -11.48 -13.80 -9.13
CA ALA A 249 -10.16 -14.42 -9.15
C ALA A 249 -9.39 -14.09 -10.44
N LEU A 250 -10.03 -14.12 -11.60
CA LEU A 250 -9.42 -13.71 -12.87
C LEU A 250 -9.00 -12.24 -12.81
N ASP A 251 -9.89 -11.43 -12.26
CA ASP A 251 -9.76 -9.99 -12.23
C ASP A 251 -8.60 -9.54 -11.32
N VAL A 252 -8.44 -10.19 -10.16
CA VAL A 252 -7.26 -10.05 -9.33
C VAL A 252 -6.04 -10.59 -10.08
N SER A 253 -6.13 -11.78 -10.69
CA SER A 253 -5.00 -12.42 -11.40
C SER A 253 -4.33 -11.54 -12.46
N LYS A 254 -5.09 -10.63 -13.06
CA LYS A 254 -4.67 -9.76 -14.17
C LYS A 254 -4.38 -8.32 -13.78
N MET A 255 -4.47 -7.96 -12.50
CA MET A 255 -4.39 -6.57 -12.06
C MET A 255 -3.15 -5.80 -12.57
N ASN A 256 -2.00 -6.46 -12.64
CA ASN A 256 -0.75 -5.83 -13.11
C ASN A 256 -0.52 -5.96 -14.62
N LEU A 257 -1.42 -6.65 -15.34
CA LEU A 257 -1.40 -6.79 -16.80
C LEU A 257 -2.37 -5.83 -17.49
N TYR A 258 -3.09 -5.00 -16.72
CA TYR A 258 -4.03 -4.04 -17.27
C TYR A 258 -3.31 -2.86 -17.91
N THR A 259 -3.49 -2.71 -19.22
CA THR A 259 -3.04 -1.52 -19.96
C THR A 259 -4.21 -0.57 -20.19
N PHE A 260 -4.91 -0.20 -19.11
CA PHE A 260 -6.06 0.70 -19.13
C PHE A 260 -5.64 2.17 -19.16
N LYS A 261 -4.74 2.54 -20.08
CA LYS A 261 -4.33 3.94 -20.25
C LYS A 261 -5.57 4.79 -20.54
N ASP A 262 -5.75 5.87 -19.77
CA ASP A 262 -6.88 6.80 -19.84
C ASP A 262 -8.27 6.18 -19.56
N GLU A 263 -8.33 4.98 -18.96
CA GLU A 263 -9.56 4.24 -18.64
C GLU A 263 -9.70 3.92 -17.14
N GLN A 264 -9.09 4.73 -16.26
CA GLN A 264 -9.06 4.49 -14.81
C GLN A 264 -10.45 4.57 -14.19
N GLU A 265 -11.35 5.42 -14.69
CA GLU A 265 -12.77 5.39 -14.32
C GLU A 265 -13.37 3.99 -14.54
N THR A 266 -13.01 3.37 -15.66
CA THR A 266 -13.48 2.04 -16.05
C THR A 266 -12.89 0.96 -15.15
N LEU A 267 -11.60 1.06 -14.79
CA LEU A 267 -10.95 0.19 -13.80
C LEU A 267 -11.64 0.27 -12.43
N ILE A 268 -11.97 1.47 -11.98
CA ILE A 268 -12.65 1.70 -10.70
C ILE A 268 -14.06 1.10 -10.74
N LYS A 269 -14.82 1.32 -11.81
CA LYS A 269 -16.14 0.68 -12.01
C LYS A 269 -16.07 -0.83 -12.00
N PHE A 270 -14.98 -1.36 -12.54
CA PHE A 270 -14.69 -2.77 -12.56
C PHE A 270 -14.51 -3.32 -11.12
N PHE A 271 -13.67 -2.68 -10.30
CA PHE A 271 -13.51 -3.07 -8.89
C PHE A 271 -14.77 -2.88 -8.04
N LEU A 272 -15.56 -1.84 -8.30
CA LEU A 272 -16.87 -1.67 -7.64
C LEU A 272 -17.78 -2.86 -7.88
N ARG A 273 -17.83 -3.35 -9.13
CA ARG A 273 -18.63 -4.53 -9.47
C ARG A 273 -18.12 -5.77 -8.74
N ASP A 274 -16.81 -5.94 -8.61
CA ASP A 274 -16.26 -7.08 -7.87
C ASP A 274 -16.58 -7.00 -6.37
N ILE A 275 -16.55 -5.81 -5.78
CA ILE A 275 -16.97 -5.59 -4.39
C ILE A 275 -18.45 -5.97 -4.20
N GLU A 276 -19.32 -5.56 -5.12
CA GLU A 276 -20.74 -5.94 -5.12
C GLU A 276 -20.92 -7.46 -5.24
N VAL A 277 -20.16 -8.10 -6.15
CA VAL A 277 -20.17 -9.56 -6.31
C VAL A 277 -19.73 -10.23 -5.01
N ILE A 278 -18.59 -9.85 -4.43
CA ILE A 278 -18.07 -10.40 -3.17
C ILE A 278 -19.13 -10.28 -2.07
N LYS A 279 -19.68 -9.08 -1.85
CA LYS A 279 -20.75 -8.87 -0.85
C LYS A 279 -21.94 -9.80 -1.05
N SER A 280 -22.33 -10.05 -2.30
CA SER A 280 -23.49 -10.90 -2.61
C SER A 280 -23.26 -12.39 -2.38
N ILE A 281 -22.01 -12.84 -2.32
CA ILE A 281 -21.63 -14.26 -2.16
C ILE A 281 -21.04 -14.59 -0.78
N LEU A 282 -20.91 -13.61 0.13
CA LEU A 282 -20.49 -13.88 1.50
C LEU A 282 -21.53 -14.76 2.21
N TYR A 283 -21.06 -15.80 2.93
CA TYR A 283 -21.95 -16.72 3.63
C TYR A 283 -22.66 -16.05 4.82
N TYR A 284 -21.93 -15.20 5.54
CA TYR A 284 -22.43 -14.52 6.73
C TYR A 284 -23.06 -13.18 6.38
N GLU A 285 -24.10 -12.81 7.12
CA GLU A 285 -24.77 -11.51 6.99
C GLU A 285 -23.91 -10.36 7.54
N GLU A 286 -24.19 -9.13 7.08
CA GLU A 286 -23.45 -7.91 7.43
C GLU A 286 -23.31 -7.65 8.94
N ASN A 287 -24.32 -7.99 9.73
CA ASN A 287 -24.30 -7.75 11.18
C ASN A 287 -23.74 -8.94 11.99
N SER A 288 -23.25 -9.99 11.33
CA SER A 288 -22.77 -11.20 11.98
C SER A 288 -21.48 -10.94 12.78
N GLN A 289 -21.50 -11.34 14.06
CA GLN A 289 -20.35 -11.34 14.96
C GLN A 289 -19.63 -12.69 14.95
N THR A 290 -19.75 -13.45 13.85
CA THR A 290 -19.05 -14.72 13.70
C THR A 290 -17.62 -14.46 13.24
N ALA A 291 -16.63 -14.92 14.00
CA ALA A 291 -15.25 -14.92 13.57
C ALA A 291 -15.08 -15.84 12.35
N VAL A 292 -14.40 -15.35 11.31
CA VAL A 292 -14.24 -16.03 10.01
C VAL A 292 -12.80 -16.43 9.71
N PHE A 293 -11.82 -15.66 10.17
CA PHE A 293 -10.39 -15.96 10.07
C PHE A 293 -9.58 -15.17 11.10
N THR A 294 -8.29 -15.44 11.24
CA THR A 294 -7.39 -14.70 12.13
C THR A 294 -6.51 -13.70 11.38
N LEU A 295 -5.97 -12.72 12.11
CA LEU A 295 -5.01 -11.78 11.57
C LEU A 295 -3.77 -12.48 10.99
N ASP A 296 -3.28 -13.53 11.64
CA ASP A 296 -2.17 -14.33 11.14
C ASP A 296 -2.48 -15.00 9.79
N GLU A 297 -3.71 -15.52 9.63
CA GLU A 297 -4.17 -16.12 8.37
C GLU A 297 -4.20 -15.06 7.25
N LEU A 298 -4.69 -13.85 7.55
CA LEU A 298 -4.69 -12.73 6.59
C LEU A 298 -3.26 -12.30 6.21
N ILE A 299 -2.38 -12.08 7.20
CA ILE A 299 -1.01 -11.65 6.93
C ILE A 299 -0.25 -12.74 6.16
N HIS A 300 -0.47 -14.01 6.49
CA HIS A 300 0.13 -15.12 5.76
C HIS A 300 -0.33 -15.16 4.30
N ALA A 301 -1.63 -15.00 4.05
CA ALA A 301 -2.18 -14.82 2.71
C ALA A 301 -1.53 -13.63 1.98
N LEU A 302 -1.49 -12.45 2.60
CA LEU A 302 -0.91 -11.25 1.99
C LEU A 302 0.57 -11.43 1.67
N ASN A 303 1.35 -12.05 2.54
CA ASN A 303 2.78 -12.25 2.30
C ASN A 303 3.05 -13.23 1.15
N ILE A 304 2.26 -14.30 1.05
CA ILE A 304 2.42 -15.29 -0.02
C ILE A 304 1.92 -14.74 -1.36
N MET A 305 0.82 -14.00 -1.35
CA MET A 305 0.12 -13.61 -2.58
C MET A 305 0.49 -12.21 -3.06
N ALA A 306 0.85 -11.33 -2.14
CA ALA A 306 1.09 -9.90 -2.34
C ALA A 306 2.37 -9.39 -1.65
N GLY A 307 3.31 -10.28 -1.29
CA GLY A 307 4.54 -9.90 -0.58
C GLY A 307 5.39 -8.84 -1.28
N ASP A 308 5.36 -8.78 -2.62
CA ASP A 308 6.07 -7.75 -3.41
C ASP A 308 5.34 -6.38 -3.42
N MET A 309 4.06 -6.31 -3.03
CA MET A 309 3.25 -5.08 -3.08
C MET A 309 3.32 -4.26 -1.80
N LEU A 310 3.53 -4.92 -0.66
CA LEU A 310 3.69 -4.23 0.60
C LEU A 310 5.18 -3.94 0.80
N PRO A 311 5.59 -2.66 0.93
CA PRO A 311 6.98 -2.32 1.21
C PRO A 311 7.41 -2.77 2.62
N ILE A 312 6.49 -3.29 3.43
CA ILE A 312 6.66 -3.65 4.83
C ILE A 312 6.05 -5.03 5.05
N ASN A 313 6.80 -5.93 5.71
CA ASN A 313 6.29 -7.22 6.16
C ASN A 313 5.51 -7.06 7.46
N LEU A 314 4.18 -7.13 7.39
CA LEU A 314 3.30 -6.92 8.56
C LEU A 314 3.50 -7.94 9.68
N LYS A 315 4.10 -9.12 9.40
CA LYS A 315 4.43 -10.12 10.44
C LYS A 315 5.43 -9.60 11.47
N ASP A 316 6.27 -8.65 11.06
CA ASP A 316 7.30 -8.11 11.92
C ASP A 316 6.71 -7.07 12.92
N PHE A 317 5.44 -6.67 12.73
CA PHE A 317 4.73 -5.65 13.51
C PHE A 317 3.33 -6.11 13.96
N PRO A 318 3.20 -7.17 14.78
CA PRO A 318 1.91 -7.73 15.15
C PRO A 318 1.02 -6.73 15.91
N ARG A 319 1.60 -5.89 16.79
CA ARG A 319 0.84 -4.92 17.58
C ARG A 319 0.35 -3.74 16.74
N GLU A 320 1.20 -3.21 15.87
CA GLU A 320 0.85 -2.16 14.93
C GLU A 320 -0.19 -2.65 13.94
N THR A 321 -0.10 -3.90 13.50
CA THR A 321 -1.11 -4.48 12.61
C THR A 321 -2.46 -4.62 13.32
N LEU A 322 -2.48 -5.04 14.58
CA LEU A 322 -3.70 -5.00 15.42
C LEU A 322 -4.22 -3.57 15.60
N LYS A 323 -3.33 -2.58 15.76
CA LYS A 323 -3.73 -1.17 15.85
C LYS A 323 -4.34 -0.67 14.55
N ILE A 324 -3.76 -1.02 13.40
CA ILE A 324 -4.32 -0.70 12.08
C ILE A 324 -5.71 -1.34 11.97
N LYS A 325 -5.88 -2.60 12.38
CA LYS A 325 -7.20 -3.24 12.44
C LYS A 325 -8.18 -2.43 13.31
N GLU A 326 -7.77 -2.01 14.50
CA GLU A 326 -8.59 -1.21 15.43
C GLU A 326 -8.99 0.14 14.80
N ILE A 327 -8.10 0.82 14.09
CA ILE A 327 -8.38 2.10 13.43
C ILE A 327 -9.46 1.94 12.35
N PHE A 328 -9.33 0.91 11.51
CA PHE A 328 -10.22 0.72 10.35
C PHE A 328 -11.54 0.03 10.73
N PHE A 329 -11.52 -0.86 11.72
CA PHE A 329 -12.66 -1.71 12.04
C PHE A 329 -13.20 -1.52 13.46
N GLY A 330 -12.46 -0.87 14.36
CA GLY A 330 -12.92 -0.55 15.72
C GLY A 330 -12.66 -1.63 16.77
N GLU A 331 -12.05 -2.76 16.41
CA GLU A 331 -11.77 -3.88 17.33
C GLU A 331 -10.27 -4.15 17.45
N TYR A 332 -9.78 -4.29 18.68
CA TYR A 332 -8.37 -4.64 18.99
C TYR A 332 -8.28 -6.12 19.40
N ASP A 333 -8.47 -7.02 18.43
CA ASP A 333 -8.28 -8.46 18.61
C ASP A 333 -7.75 -9.14 17.34
N GLU A 334 -7.26 -10.37 17.47
CA GLU A 334 -6.70 -11.14 16.35
C GLU A 334 -7.77 -11.77 15.43
N LEU A 335 -9.06 -11.71 15.76
CA LEU A 335 -10.12 -12.41 15.03
C LEU A 335 -10.84 -11.46 14.07
N PHE A 336 -10.92 -11.80 12.79
CA PHE A 336 -11.78 -11.05 11.87
C PHE A 336 -13.21 -11.57 11.95
N TYR A 337 -14.16 -10.70 12.25
CA TYR A 337 -15.59 -10.99 12.23
C TYR A 337 -16.17 -10.72 10.84
N ALA A 338 -17.24 -11.44 10.49
CA ALA A 338 -17.98 -11.20 9.25
C ALA A 338 -18.39 -9.72 9.10
N SER A 339 -18.84 -9.07 10.18
CA SER A 339 -19.18 -7.63 10.12
C SER A 339 -18.00 -6.72 9.79
N GLU A 340 -16.77 -7.12 10.09
CA GLU A 340 -15.57 -6.36 9.72
C GLU A 340 -15.21 -6.54 8.25
N LEU A 341 -15.46 -7.73 7.66
CA LEU A 341 -15.35 -7.92 6.21
C LEU A 341 -16.28 -6.96 5.44
N TYR A 342 -17.53 -6.82 5.88
CA TYR A 342 -18.44 -5.85 5.27
C TYR A 342 -17.98 -4.41 5.46
N ARG A 343 -17.46 -4.05 6.65
CA ARG A 343 -16.82 -2.74 6.87
C ARG A 343 -15.66 -2.51 5.90
N ALA A 344 -14.78 -3.49 5.70
CA ALA A 344 -13.68 -3.39 4.75
C ALA A 344 -14.17 -3.17 3.31
N LEU A 345 -15.15 -3.95 2.88
CA LEU A 345 -15.78 -3.80 1.55
C LEU A 345 -16.51 -2.45 1.42
N ASN A 346 -17.11 -1.93 2.50
CA ASN A 346 -17.76 -0.62 2.54
C ASN A 346 -16.74 0.53 2.42
N HIS A 347 -15.58 0.42 3.07
CA HIS A 347 -14.49 1.38 2.91
C HIS A 347 -13.97 1.41 1.46
N LEU A 348 -13.73 0.24 0.87
CA LEU A 348 -13.32 0.14 -0.53
C LEU A 348 -14.39 0.70 -1.49
N GLU A 349 -15.66 0.35 -1.27
CA GLU A 349 -16.77 0.87 -2.06
C GLU A 349 -16.86 2.40 -1.96
N ALA A 350 -16.70 2.97 -0.75
CA ALA A 350 -16.74 4.42 -0.56
C ALA A 350 -15.68 5.15 -1.39
N VAL A 351 -14.43 4.70 -1.30
CA VAL A 351 -13.30 5.27 -2.04
C VAL A 351 -13.49 5.12 -3.55
N PHE A 352 -13.86 3.93 -4.04
CA PHE A 352 -14.04 3.70 -5.47
C PHE A 352 -15.29 4.39 -6.03
N ALA A 353 -16.40 4.44 -5.29
CA ALA A 353 -17.61 5.11 -5.74
C ALA A 353 -17.38 6.62 -5.86
N GLU A 354 -16.70 7.23 -4.89
CA GLU A 354 -16.30 8.62 -4.95
C GLU A 354 -15.32 8.87 -6.10
N GLY A 355 -14.31 8.02 -6.28
CA GLY A 355 -13.39 8.09 -7.40
C GLY A 355 -14.09 8.09 -8.75
N SER A 356 -14.93 7.08 -9.01
CA SER A 356 -15.73 6.93 -10.23
C SER A 356 -16.61 8.18 -10.50
N PHE A 357 -17.23 8.72 -9.45
CA PHE A 357 -18.00 9.95 -9.53
C PHE A 357 -17.11 11.17 -9.85
N GLY A 358 -15.94 11.27 -9.23
CA GLY A 358 -14.94 12.29 -9.48
C GLY A 358 -14.41 12.30 -10.91
N TYR A 359 -14.20 11.13 -11.55
CA TYR A 359 -13.85 11.06 -12.98
C TYR A 359 -14.95 11.66 -13.87
N ARG A 360 -16.22 11.42 -13.55
CA ARG A 360 -17.34 12.01 -14.29
C ARG A 360 -17.37 13.53 -14.15
N ILE A 361 -17.11 14.06 -12.96
CA ILE A 361 -16.96 15.50 -12.73
C ILE A 361 -15.77 16.04 -13.53
N TYR A 362 -14.62 15.39 -13.45
CA TYR A 362 -13.42 15.80 -14.16
C TYR A 362 -13.66 15.89 -15.67
N ASN A 363 -14.32 14.89 -16.24
CA ASN A 363 -14.66 14.85 -17.65
C ASN A 363 -15.67 15.96 -18.04
N PHE A 364 -16.61 16.30 -17.15
CA PHE A 364 -17.58 17.37 -17.39
C PHE A 364 -16.93 18.77 -17.38
N PHE A 365 -15.97 19.00 -16.47
CA PHE A 365 -15.23 20.27 -16.33
C PHE A 365 -13.81 20.20 -16.89
N ARG A 366 -13.55 19.32 -17.86
CA ARG A 366 -12.18 18.99 -18.29
C ARG A 366 -11.38 20.22 -18.69
N ASP A 367 -11.96 21.11 -19.49
CA ASP A 367 -11.29 22.33 -19.97
C ASP A 367 -10.93 23.27 -18.82
N GLU A 368 -11.80 23.35 -17.81
CA GLU A 368 -11.60 24.21 -16.65
C GLU A 368 -10.59 23.61 -15.67
N LEU A 369 -10.69 22.32 -15.36
CA LEU A 369 -9.81 21.63 -14.44
C LEU A 369 -8.39 21.46 -15.00
N ASN A 370 -8.25 21.36 -16.33
CA ASN A 370 -6.96 21.40 -17.02
C ASN A 370 -6.37 22.81 -17.11
N SER A 371 -7.14 23.86 -16.85
CA SER A 371 -6.62 25.22 -16.84
C SER A 371 -5.58 25.38 -15.72
N PRO A 372 -4.49 26.13 -15.95
CA PRO A 372 -3.55 26.50 -14.90
C PRO A 372 -4.16 27.40 -13.83
N ASP A 373 -5.37 27.89 -14.03
CA ASP A 373 -6.04 28.85 -13.15
C ASP A 373 -6.61 28.20 -11.85
N PRO A 374 -6.75 28.98 -10.77
CA PRO A 374 -7.50 28.57 -9.58
C PRO A 374 -8.98 28.29 -9.88
N ILE A 375 -9.55 27.28 -9.22
CA ILE A 375 -10.99 27.00 -9.25
C ILE A 375 -11.59 27.55 -7.97
N SER A 376 -12.65 28.37 -8.05
CA SER A 376 -13.25 29.00 -6.87
C SER A 376 -14.76 28.78 -6.74
N HIS A 377 -15.36 27.98 -7.62
CA HIS A 377 -16.79 27.69 -7.56
C HIS A 377 -17.04 26.24 -7.13
N ASP A 378 -18.25 25.98 -6.65
CA ASP A 378 -18.67 24.73 -6.00
C ASP A 378 -18.99 23.58 -6.98
N LEU A 379 -18.61 23.71 -8.26
CA LEU A 379 -18.94 22.78 -9.35
C LEU A 379 -20.45 22.41 -9.42
N SER A 380 -21.34 23.27 -8.90
CA SER A 380 -22.76 22.95 -8.70
C SER A 380 -23.56 22.71 -9.99
N SER A 381 -23.03 23.11 -11.14
CA SER A 381 -23.62 22.83 -12.45
C SER A 381 -23.55 21.35 -12.84
N PHE A 382 -22.71 20.53 -12.17
CA PHE A 382 -22.73 19.09 -12.35
C PHE A 382 -23.96 18.46 -11.67
N PRO A 383 -24.75 17.65 -12.40
CA PRO A 383 -25.99 17.07 -11.87
C PRO A 383 -25.70 15.98 -10.84
N VAL A 384 -26.43 16.02 -9.72
CA VAL A 384 -26.39 15.01 -8.66
C VAL A 384 -27.78 14.41 -8.47
N SER A 385 -27.85 13.11 -8.22
CA SER A 385 -29.09 12.33 -8.07
C SER A 385 -29.40 11.91 -6.63
N SER A 386 -28.43 12.05 -5.71
CA SER A 386 -28.57 11.66 -4.32
C SER A 386 -27.81 12.59 -3.37
N SER A 387 -28.09 12.49 -2.06
CA SER A 387 -27.32 13.19 -1.03
C SER A 387 -25.85 12.74 -0.99
N ARG A 388 -25.58 11.47 -1.27
CA ARG A 388 -24.22 10.91 -1.34
C ARG A 388 -23.44 11.50 -2.52
N GLU A 389 -24.03 11.56 -3.71
CA GLU A 389 -23.41 12.22 -4.88
C GLU A 389 -23.19 13.72 -4.64
N LYS A 390 -24.10 14.37 -3.89
CA LYS A 390 -23.89 15.76 -3.47
C LYS A 390 -22.67 15.89 -2.56
N GLN A 391 -22.52 15.03 -1.55
CA GLN A 391 -21.34 15.01 -0.67
C GLN A 391 -20.05 14.79 -1.46
N PHE A 392 -20.04 13.84 -2.40
CA PHE A 392 -18.89 13.60 -3.27
C PHE A 392 -18.54 14.82 -4.13
N ARG A 393 -19.53 15.49 -4.72
CA ARG A 393 -19.29 16.69 -5.53
C ARG A 393 -18.74 17.83 -4.68
N ASP A 394 -19.34 18.06 -3.51
CA ASP A 394 -18.94 19.14 -2.62
C ASP A 394 -17.49 18.90 -2.12
N HIS A 395 -17.13 17.66 -1.75
CA HIS A 395 -15.75 17.28 -1.40
C HIS A 395 -14.79 17.41 -2.60
N TYR A 396 -15.20 16.99 -3.80
CA TYR A 396 -14.39 17.15 -5.01
C TYR A 396 -14.11 18.63 -5.33
N ALA A 397 -15.09 19.50 -5.13
CA ALA A 397 -14.93 20.94 -5.30
C ALA A 397 -13.98 21.54 -4.25
N GLU A 398 -14.05 21.07 -3.00
CA GLU A 398 -13.08 21.44 -1.96
C GLU A 398 -11.65 21.04 -2.35
N ILE A 399 -11.46 19.83 -2.89
CA ILE A 399 -10.14 19.39 -3.39
C ILE A 399 -9.67 20.30 -4.53
N ALA A 400 -10.54 20.57 -5.51
CA ALA A 400 -10.20 21.38 -6.69
C ALA A 400 -9.80 22.81 -6.35
N ALA A 401 -10.47 23.39 -5.33
CA ALA A 401 -10.26 24.77 -4.90
C ALA A 401 -9.06 24.94 -3.97
N ASN A 402 -8.86 24.00 -3.04
CA ASN A 402 -7.92 24.19 -1.94
C ASN A 402 -6.56 23.55 -2.21
N TYR A 403 -6.49 22.35 -2.80
CA TYR A 403 -5.22 21.65 -2.98
C TYR A 403 -4.41 22.22 -4.13
N LYS A 404 -3.09 22.31 -3.94
CA LYS A 404 -2.15 22.82 -4.95
C LYS A 404 -1.41 21.71 -5.70
N PHE A 405 -1.03 20.66 -4.99
CA PHE A 405 -0.11 19.63 -5.49
C PHE A 405 -0.88 18.38 -5.94
N PHE A 406 -0.92 18.16 -7.25
CA PHE A 406 -1.62 17.04 -7.88
C PHE A 406 -0.62 16.09 -8.54
N LYS A 407 -0.20 15.03 -7.82
CA LYS A 407 0.72 14.01 -8.33
C LYS A 407 0.02 13.07 -9.33
N GLY A 408 -0.88 12.21 -8.85
CA GLY A 408 -1.62 11.27 -9.68
C GLY A 408 -0.71 10.32 -10.45
N GLU A 409 -0.76 10.39 -11.78
CA GLU A 409 0.04 9.55 -12.68
C GLU A 409 1.51 9.98 -12.85
N ASN A 410 1.87 11.19 -12.40
CA ASN A 410 3.24 11.70 -12.47
C ASN A 410 4.09 11.12 -11.33
N SER A 411 5.41 11.03 -11.52
CA SER A 411 6.34 10.64 -10.45
C SER A 411 6.32 11.61 -9.26
N SER A 412 6.04 12.90 -9.50
CA SER A 412 5.89 13.95 -8.48
C SER A 412 4.78 14.94 -8.85
N ALA A 413 4.29 15.70 -7.87
CA ALA A 413 3.46 16.87 -8.15
C ALA A 413 4.30 18.02 -8.71
N PHE A 414 3.68 18.92 -9.48
CA PHE A 414 4.34 20.14 -9.94
C PHE A 414 4.32 21.21 -8.85
N TYR A 415 5.52 21.57 -8.37
CA TYR A 415 5.75 22.68 -7.44
C TYR A 415 5.94 23.96 -8.26
N THR A 416 4.83 24.47 -8.78
CA THR A 416 4.76 25.68 -9.62
C THR A 416 3.60 26.59 -9.20
N HIS A 417 3.62 27.87 -9.60
CA HIS A 417 2.49 28.78 -9.36
C HIS A 417 1.23 28.42 -10.17
N GLU A 418 1.37 27.75 -11.31
CA GLU A 418 0.24 27.22 -12.08
C GLU A 418 -0.34 25.96 -11.43
N PHE A 419 -1.64 25.69 -11.62
CA PHE A 419 -2.24 24.43 -11.24
C PHE A 419 -2.03 23.37 -12.33
N ARG A 420 -1.66 22.15 -11.94
CA ARG A 420 -1.42 21.02 -12.86
C ARG A 420 -2.25 19.81 -12.42
N ARG A 421 -3.57 19.90 -12.62
CA ARG A 421 -4.52 18.89 -12.14
C ARG A 421 -4.64 17.73 -13.13
N ASN A 422 -4.82 16.53 -12.61
CA ASN A 422 -5.14 15.33 -13.39
C ASN A 422 -6.14 14.47 -12.62
N PRO A 423 -6.96 13.64 -13.28
CA PRO A 423 -8.04 12.93 -12.61
C PRO A 423 -7.52 11.85 -11.64
N ASN A 424 -6.37 11.24 -11.94
CA ASN A 424 -5.68 10.29 -11.05
C ASN A 424 -5.29 10.95 -9.72
N ALA A 425 -4.87 12.22 -9.75
CA ALA A 425 -4.51 12.96 -8.55
C ALA A 425 -5.73 13.29 -7.68
N PHE A 426 -6.89 13.60 -8.27
CA PHE A 426 -8.12 13.76 -7.51
C PHE A 426 -8.53 12.48 -6.77
N PHE A 427 -8.45 11.34 -7.46
CA PHE A 427 -8.71 10.05 -6.83
C PHE A 427 -7.71 9.76 -5.70
N GLN A 428 -6.41 10.00 -5.94
CA GLN A 428 -5.36 9.83 -4.94
C GLN A 428 -5.60 10.68 -3.68
N ILE A 429 -5.88 11.98 -3.84
CA ILE A 429 -6.12 12.89 -2.73
C ILE A 429 -7.38 12.47 -1.96
N SER A 430 -8.49 12.19 -2.65
CA SER A 430 -9.73 11.72 -2.01
C SER A 430 -9.54 10.42 -1.22
N ALA A 431 -8.82 9.45 -1.79
CA ALA A 431 -8.51 8.19 -1.11
C ALA A 431 -7.62 8.37 0.12
N LEU A 432 -6.58 9.23 0.02
CA LEU A 432 -5.71 9.56 1.15
C LEU A 432 -6.48 10.32 2.24
N GLU A 433 -7.32 11.29 1.86
CA GLU A 433 -8.13 12.09 2.77
C GLU A 433 -9.15 11.21 3.52
N TYR A 434 -9.70 10.19 2.85
CA TYR A 434 -10.53 9.16 3.49
C TYR A 434 -9.75 8.35 4.54
N GLY A 435 -8.54 7.87 4.21
CA GLY A 435 -7.69 7.15 5.15
C GLY A 435 -7.27 8.01 6.35
N VAL A 436 -6.87 9.25 6.10
CA VAL A 436 -6.55 10.25 7.13
C VAL A 436 -7.78 10.50 8.01
N HIS A 437 -8.97 10.60 7.43
CA HIS A 437 -10.20 10.77 8.19
C HIS A 437 -10.46 9.62 9.16
N LEU A 438 -10.22 8.36 8.75
CA LEU A 438 -10.36 7.21 9.65
C LEU A 438 -9.38 7.28 10.82
N ILE A 439 -8.10 7.56 10.54
CA ILE A 439 -7.06 7.73 11.57
C ILE A 439 -7.41 8.86 12.53
N MET A 440 -7.75 10.04 11.99
CA MET A 440 -8.08 11.21 12.80
C MET A 440 -9.36 11.01 13.60
N SER A 441 -10.34 10.28 13.08
CA SER A 441 -11.58 9.98 13.82
C SER A 441 -11.34 9.02 14.98
N HIS A 442 -10.32 8.15 14.89
CA HIS A 442 -9.93 7.25 15.97
C HIS A 442 -9.16 7.97 17.09
N TYR A 443 -8.19 8.82 16.73
CA TYR A 443 -7.31 9.49 17.71
C TYR A 443 -7.78 10.88 18.16
N GLY A 444 -8.46 11.59 17.27
CA GLY A 444 -8.76 13.02 17.41
C GLY A 444 -10.06 13.34 18.10
N ARG A 445 -10.40 14.63 18.08
CA ARG A 445 -11.67 15.14 18.61
C ARG A 445 -12.51 15.71 17.49
N THR A 446 -13.82 15.52 17.57
CA THR A 446 -14.75 16.18 16.65
C THR A 446 -14.76 17.69 16.90
N ASN A 447 -14.54 18.47 15.84
CA ASN A 447 -14.46 19.92 15.92
C ASN A 447 -15.08 20.53 14.67
N VAL A 448 -16.24 21.19 14.85
CA VAL A 448 -16.98 21.81 13.73
C VAL A 448 -16.28 23.02 13.12
N ALA A 449 -15.30 23.58 13.82
CA ALA A 449 -14.46 24.66 13.29
C ALA A 449 -13.33 24.12 12.40
N ALA A 450 -12.98 22.84 12.52
CA ALA A 450 -11.91 22.23 11.75
C ALA A 450 -12.38 21.82 10.34
N ARG A 451 -11.56 22.05 9.33
CA ARG A 451 -11.71 21.52 7.97
C ARG A 451 -11.70 20.00 8.03
N GLY A 452 -12.83 19.40 7.64
CA GLY A 452 -13.06 17.97 7.74
C GLY A 452 -13.67 17.49 9.06
N GLY A 453 -14.00 18.40 9.98
CA GLY A 453 -14.80 18.14 11.18
C GLY A 453 -14.05 17.46 12.34
N VAL A 454 -12.75 17.25 12.21
CA VAL A 454 -11.89 16.58 13.22
C VAL A 454 -10.52 17.25 13.23
N ASP A 455 -9.95 17.45 14.42
CA ASP A 455 -8.57 17.92 14.60
C ASP A 455 -7.74 17.00 15.53
N LEU A 456 -6.43 16.97 15.33
CA LEU A 456 -5.47 16.32 16.24
C LEU A 456 -4.68 17.38 17.02
N THR A 457 -4.61 17.21 18.35
CA THR A 457 -3.69 17.96 19.21
C THR A 457 -2.35 17.23 19.28
N MET A 458 -1.34 17.86 19.89
CA MET A 458 -0.04 17.22 20.10
C MET A 458 -0.15 15.88 20.84
N ASP A 459 -0.98 15.79 21.89
CA ASP A 459 -1.19 14.55 22.65
C ASP A 459 -1.79 13.44 21.78
N HIS A 460 -2.72 13.79 20.88
CA HIS A 460 -3.31 12.82 19.95
C HIS A 460 -2.27 12.30 18.95
N VAL A 461 -1.43 13.19 18.42
CA VAL A 461 -0.32 12.82 17.53
C VAL A 461 0.69 11.95 18.27
N LEU A 462 1.07 12.31 19.50
CA LEU A 462 2.00 11.54 20.31
C LEU A 462 1.49 10.10 20.51
N LYS A 463 0.21 9.94 20.80
CA LYS A 463 -0.43 8.62 20.93
C LYS A 463 -0.38 7.84 19.61
N LEU A 464 -0.71 8.47 18.48
CA LEU A 464 -0.61 7.86 17.15
C LEU A 464 0.80 7.37 16.84
N ILE A 465 1.82 8.22 17.05
CA ILE A 465 3.21 7.86 16.79
C ILE A 465 3.69 6.77 17.74
N THR A 466 3.24 6.78 19.00
CA THR A 466 3.56 5.72 19.98
C THR A 466 2.99 4.37 19.55
N ASP A 467 1.72 4.35 19.13
CA ASP A 467 1.03 3.12 18.73
C ASP A 467 1.60 2.52 17.43
N LEU A 468 2.32 3.30 16.62
CA LEU A 468 2.92 2.90 15.34
C LEU A 468 4.45 2.96 15.34
N LYS A 469 5.08 3.11 16.51
CA LYS A 469 6.51 3.48 16.64
C LYS A 469 7.46 2.53 15.91
N TRP A 470 7.24 1.21 15.94
CA TRP A 470 8.14 0.26 15.30
C TRP A 470 8.02 0.29 13.78
N LEU A 471 6.81 0.39 13.26
CA LEU A 471 6.58 0.56 11.82
C LEU A 471 7.19 1.87 11.30
N LEU A 472 7.05 2.96 12.05
CA LEU A 472 7.61 4.26 11.69
C LEU A 472 9.16 4.28 11.80
N ARG A 473 9.74 3.54 12.76
CA ARG A 473 11.19 3.32 12.85
C ARG A 473 11.71 2.63 11.60
N ASP A 474 11.10 1.52 11.20
CA ASP A 474 11.55 0.73 10.04
C ASP A 474 11.31 1.45 8.72
N ALA A 475 10.26 2.26 8.62
CA ALA A 475 10.06 3.19 7.50
C ALA A 475 11.12 4.32 7.44
N GLY A 476 11.97 4.45 8.47
CA GLY A 476 12.99 5.49 8.57
C GLY A 476 12.45 6.87 8.96
N LEU A 477 11.22 6.93 9.50
CA LEU A 477 10.56 8.16 9.95
C LEU A 477 10.92 8.49 11.41
N ILE A 478 11.19 7.47 12.24
CA ILE A 478 11.76 7.66 13.58
C ILE A 478 13.24 7.26 13.56
N VAL A 479 14.11 8.19 13.97
CA VAL A 479 15.56 7.95 14.07
C VAL A 479 15.93 7.74 15.54
N ILE A 480 16.48 6.56 15.84
CA ILE A 480 16.98 6.21 17.18
C ILE A 480 18.31 6.93 17.46
N GLY A 481 18.48 7.35 18.71
CA GLY A 481 19.76 7.82 19.21
C GLY A 481 19.70 9.17 19.91
N LYS A 482 18.54 9.60 20.42
CA LYS A 482 18.49 10.84 21.20
C LYS A 482 19.17 10.64 22.56
N GLU A 483 20.01 11.56 23.01
CA GLU A 483 20.81 11.42 24.25
C GLU A 483 19.96 11.24 25.51
N LYS A 484 18.77 11.86 25.54
CA LYS A 484 17.82 11.81 26.67
C LYS A 484 16.59 10.94 26.39
N GLY A 485 16.61 10.13 25.34
CA GLY A 485 15.42 9.51 24.78
C GLY A 485 14.50 10.56 24.15
N ARG A 486 13.21 10.24 24.01
CA ARG A 486 12.16 11.09 23.42
C ARG A 486 12.16 11.14 21.89
N GLU A 487 12.59 10.07 21.23
CA GLU A 487 12.48 9.92 19.78
C GLU A 487 11.03 10.02 19.29
N ILE A 488 10.10 9.41 20.04
CA ILE A 488 8.66 9.42 19.76
C ILE A 488 8.11 10.85 19.84
N GLU A 489 8.43 11.58 20.91
CA GLU A 489 8.02 12.97 21.10
C GLU A 489 8.61 13.89 20.03
N GLY A 490 9.90 13.73 19.72
CA GLY A 490 10.55 14.49 18.64
C GLY A 490 9.90 14.26 17.28
N THR A 491 9.51 13.02 16.97
CA THR A 491 8.81 12.69 15.72
C THR A 491 7.41 13.28 15.68
N ALA A 492 6.65 13.17 16.78
CA ALA A 492 5.32 13.77 16.89
C ALA A 492 5.37 15.29 16.73
N ASN A 493 6.33 15.95 17.38
CA ASN A 493 6.57 17.39 17.28
C ASN A 493 6.90 17.81 15.85
N ASN A 494 7.80 17.08 15.17
CA ASN A 494 8.18 17.36 13.78
C ASN A 494 7.01 17.15 12.81
N PHE A 495 6.26 16.05 12.96
CA PHE A 495 5.06 15.79 12.16
C PHE A 495 4.06 16.94 12.30
N MET A 496 3.77 17.33 13.54
CA MET A 496 2.82 18.39 13.86
C MET A 496 3.28 19.74 13.27
N LEU A 497 4.54 20.08 13.48
CA LEU A 497 5.12 21.34 13.00
C LEU A 497 5.14 21.43 11.48
N LEU A 498 5.60 20.37 10.80
CA LEU A 498 5.72 20.39 9.33
C LEU A 498 4.36 20.42 8.66
N SER A 499 3.37 19.71 9.22
CA SER A 499 2.00 19.69 8.68
C SER A 499 1.23 21.00 8.89
N THR A 500 1.33 21.64 10.06
CA THR A 500 0.59 22.88 10.35
C THR A 500 1.27 24.18 9.95
N LEU A 501 2.56 24.18 9.63
CA LEU A 501 3.28 25.42 9.36
C LEU A 501 3.96 25.51 7.99
N PHE A 502 4.21 24.37 7.32
CA PHE A 502 5.05 24.33 6.11
C PHE A 502 4.40 23.63 4.91
N GLN A 503 3.09 23.44 4.94
CA GLN A 503 2.30 22.97 3.80
C GLN A 503 1.56 24.14 3.15
N TYR A 504 1.11 23.94 1.91
CA TYR A 504 0.20 24.86 1.25
C TYR A 504 -1.15 24.91 1.98
N GLN A 505 -1.64 23.78 2.48
CA GLN A 505 -2.85 23.71 3.33
C GLN A 505 -2.71 24.30 4.74
N SER A 506 -1.49 24.56 5.24
CA SER A 506 -1.25 24.87 6.65
C SER A 506 -2.02 26.08 7.20
N ASP A 507 -2.75 26.03 8.29
CA ASP A 507 -3.37 27.23 8.90
C ASP A 507 -2.89 27.51 10.32
N GLY A 508 -1.84 26.80 10.73
CA GLY A 508 -1.22 26.94 12.04
C GLY A 508 -1.96 26.15 13.11
N CYS A 509 -1.32 25.99 14.26
CA CYS A 509 -1.94 25.33 15.40
C CYS A 509 -2.21 26.34 16.53
N ASP A 510 -3.46 26.38 16.98
CA ASP A 510 -3.86 26.97 18.26
C ASP A 510 -4.57 25.87 19.06
N GLU A 511 -3.86 25.30 20.05
CA GLU A 511 -4.38 24.19 20.88
C GLU A 511 -5.74 24.50 21.51
N ALA A 512 -6.04 25.78 21.76
CA ALA A 512 -7.31 26.23 22.32
C ALA A 512 -8.49 26.16 21.33
N THR A 513 -8.23 26.10 20.01
CA THR A 513 -9.25 26.16 18.97
C THR A 513 -9.13 25.01 17.97
N VAL A 514 -8.17 25.06 17.04
CA VAL A 514 -7.93 24.07 15.99
C VAL A 514 -6.42 23.89 15.86
N CYS A 515 -5.98 22.64 15.75
CA CYS A 515 -4.58 22.30 15.52
C CYS A 515 -4.41 21.56 14.18
N LEU A 516 -4.02 20.29 14.15
CA LEU A 516 -3.86 19.57 12.88
C LEU A 516 -5.20 19.24 12.23
N GLU A 517 -5.43 19.75 11.03
CA GLU A 517 -6.63 19.45 10.26
C GLU A 517 -6.41 18.38 9.20
N ARG A 518 -7.53 17.81 8.70
CA ARG A 518 -7.50 16.72 7.72
C ARG A 518 -6.77 17.09 6.41
N PRO A 519 -6.98 18.28 5.81
CA PRO A 519 -6.27 18.63 4.58
C PRO A 519 -4.76 18.80 4.78
N GLU A 520 -4.33 19.30 5.94
CA GLU A 520 -2.92 19.49 6.28
C GLU A 520 -2.20 18.14 6.42
N ALA A 521 -2.80 17.20 7.17
CA ALA A 521 -2.27 15.84 7.31
C ALA A 521 -2.23 15.09 5.97
N THR A 522 -3.25 15.30 5.13
CA THR A 522 -3.33 14.70 3.79
C THR A 522 -2.22 15.22 2.88
N GLU A 523 -2.00 16.54 2.84
CA GLU A 523 -0.91 17.13 2.04
C GLU A 523 0.46 16.68 2.53
N PHE A 524 0.67 16.62 3.85
CA PHE A 524 1.92 16.14 4.43
C PHE A 524 2.21 14.68 4.02
N ILE A 525 1.24 13.78 4.12
CA ILE A 525 1.40 12.38 3.70
C ILE A 525 1.64 12.28 2.19
N LEU A 526 0.94 13.08 1.37
CA LEU A 526 1.18 13.12 -0.08
C LEU A 526 2.62 13.54 -0.41
N ASN A 527 3.15 14.56 0.29
CA ASN A 527 4.53 15.01 0.15
C ASN A 527 5.52 13.93 0.61
N LEU A 528 5.22 13.21 1.70
CA LEU A 528 6.03 12.09 2.17
C LEU A 528 6.10 10.95 1.15
N LEU A 529 4.95 10.53 0.61
CA LEU A 529 4.88 9.50 -0.44
C LEU A 529 5.59 9.94 -1.73
N THR A 530 5.53 11.24 -2.04
CA THR A 530 6.28 11.82 -3.16
C THR A 530 7.78 11.74 -2.92
N ALA A 531 8.25 12.09 -1.72
CA ALA A 531 9.65 11.97 -1.36
C ALA A 531 10.14 10.52 -1.39
N LEU A 532 9.33 9.56 -0.92
CA LEU A 532 9.65 8.14 -1.01
C LEU A 532 9.81 7.67 -2.46
N SER A 533 8.93 8.11 -3.38
CA SER A 533 9.04 7.74 -4.80
C SER A 533 10.26 8.34 -5.50
N VAL A 534 10.78 9.47 -5.02
CA VAL A 534 11.97 10.12 -5.59
C VAL A 534 13.27 9.60 -4.97
N LYS A 535 13.22 9.15 -3.71
CA LYS A 535 14.37 8.70 -2.92
C LYS A 535 15.23 7.68 -3.66
N ASP A 536 14.63 6.62 -4.19
CA ASP A 536 15.38 5.49 -4.75
C ASP A 536 16.14 5.93 -6.02
N SER A 537 15.43 6.59 -6.96
CA SER A 537 16.05 7.14 -8.17
C SER A 537 17.15 8.17 -7.87
N PHE A 538 16.93 9.04 -6.88
CA PHE A 538 17.92 10.05 -6.49
C PHE A 538 19.15 9.41 -5.84
N THR A 539 18.93 8.47 -4.93
CA THR A 539 20.01 7.80 -4.17
C THR A 539 20.84 6.93 -5.10
N GLU A 540 20.21 6.16 -5.99
CA GLU A 540 20.91 5.33 -6.97
C GLU A 540 21.82 6.19 -7.86
N GLU A 541 21.28 7.26 -8.43
CA GLU A 541 22.05 8.17 -9.28
C GLU A 541 23.20 8.85 -8.53
N MET A 542 22.95 9.31 -7.30
CA MET A 542 24.00 9.92 -6.47
C MET A 542 25.10 8.90 -6.11
N THR A 543 24.72 7.66 -5.80
CA THR A 543 25.65 6.55 -5.48
C THR A 543 26.52 6.23 -6.69
N GLN A 544 25.95 6.21 -7.89
CA GLN A 544 26.70 5.99 -9.13
C GLN A 544 27.70 7.11 -9.41
N ILE A 545 27.30 8.37 -9.24
CA ILE A 545 28.19 9.52 -9.46
C ILE A 545 29.31 9.56 -8.41
N CYS A 546 28.98 9.27 -7.15
CA CYS A 546 29.91 9.30 -6.03
C CYS A 546 30.58 7.95 -5.76
N ALA A 547 30.65 7.03 -6.73
CA ALA A 547 31.15 5.66 -6.52
C ALA A 547 32.58 5.58 -5.95
N THR A 548 33.43 6.57 -6.21
CA THR A 548 34.81 6.66 -5.69
C THR A 548 34.92 7.47 -4.40
N GLU A 549 33.83 8.05 -3.92
CA GLU A 549 33.74 8.96 -2.78
C GLU A 549 32.69 8.44 -1.79
N GLN A 550 32.81 7.15 -1.48
CA GLN A 550 32.04 6.45 -0.47
C GLN A 550 32.95 5.97 0.64
N ASP A 551 32.40 5.84 1.83
CA ASP A 551 33.08 5.15 2.92
C ASP A 551 33.00 3.62 2.76
N GLU A 552 33.58 2.88 3.72
CA GLU A 552 33.62 1.42 3.69
C GLU A 552 32.24 0.74 3.77
N TYR A 553 31.19 1.51 4.10
CA TYR A 553 29.81 1.04 4.20
C TYR A 553 28.95 1.47 3.00
N GLY A 554 29.55 2.08 1.98
CA GLY A 554 28.84 2.56 0.79
C GLY A 554 28.05 3.86 1.00
N ARG A 555 28.33 4.60 2.10
CA ARG A 555 27.71 5.90 2.37
C ARG A 555 28.46 7.01 1.65
N ILE A 556 27.73 7.98 1.12
CA ILE A 556 28.28 9.03 0.25
C ILE A 556 28.91 10.14 1.10
N TYR A 557 30.15 10.55 0.79
CA TYR A 557 30.75 11.70 1.50
C TYR A 557 29.99 13.01 1.20
N PRO A 558 29.78 13.89 2.20
CA PRO A 558 28.98 15.11 2.03
C PRO A 558 29.49 16.05 0.94
N ASP A 559 30.80 16.15 0.75
CA ASP A 559 31.38 16.99 -0.32
C ASP A 559 30.96 16.51 -1.72
N CYS A 560 30.96 15.19 -1.97
CA CYS A 560 30.50 14.64 -3.25
C CYS A 560 29.00 14.88 -3.46
N PHE A 561 28.19 14.66 -2.42
CA PHE A 561 26.76 14.94 -2.45
C PHE A 561 26.49 16.41 -2.81
N ARG A 562 27.10 17.36 -2.09
CA ARG A 562 26.90 18.80 -2.28
C ARG A 562 27.39 19.26 -3.65
N ARG A 563 28.50 18.72 -4.16
CA ARG A 563 29.02 19.05 -5.51
C ARG A 563 28.10 18.58 -6.64
N ASN A 564 27.39 17.47 -6.46
CA ASN A 564 26.59 16.85 -7.51
C ASN A 564 25.09 17.05 -7.36
N PHE A 565 24.62 17.64 -6.26
CA PHE A 565 23.21 17.82 -5.95
C PHE A 565 22.39 18.41 -7.10
N ILE A 566 22.78 19.59 -7.62
CA ILE A 566 22.09 20.27 -8.73
C ILE A 566 22.09 19.40 -10.00
N ASN A 567 23.19 18.67 -10.26
CA ASN A 567 23.30 17.82 -11.44
C ASN A 567 22.34 16.64 -11.38
N VAL A 568 22.20 15.99 -10.22
CA VAL A 568 21.26 14.88 -10.02
C VAL A 568 19.82 15.34 -10.17
N LEU A 569 19.45 16.51 -9.64
CA LEU A 569 18.10 17.06 -9.80
C LEU A 569 17.69 17.23 -11.28
N LYS A 570 18.65 17.48 -12.17
CA LYS A 570 18.42 17.70 -13.60
C LYS A 570 18.42 16.42 -14.43
N LYS A 571 18.91 15.30 -13.88
CA LYS A 571 18.96 14.04 -14.63
C LYS A 571 17.55 13.41 -14.72
N PRO A 572 17.15 12.93 -15.90
CA PRO A 572 15.86 12.27 -16.10
C PRO A 572 15.89 10.82 -15.59
N THR A 573 15.80 10.64 -14.27
CA THR A 573 15.93 9.33 -13.60
C THR A 573 14.61 8.82 -13.00
N LEU A 574 13.54 9.60 -13.10
CA LEU A 574 12.23 9.21 -12.57
C LEU A 574 11.54 8.19 -13.47
N SER A 575 10.56 7.47 -12.92
CA SER A 575 9.87 6.37 -13.63
C SER A 575 9.09 6.80 -14.87
N ASP A 576 8.70 8.08 -14.96
CA ASP A 576 8.05 8.68 -16.12
C ASP A 576 9.04 9.29 -17.14
N GLY A 577 10.35 9.19 -16.89
CA GLY A 577 11.41 9.72 -17.75
C GLY A 577 11.70 11.21 -17.58
N ASN A 578 11.09 11.88 -16.60
CA ASN A 578 11.39 13.26 -16.26
C ASN A 578 12.47 13.37 -15.17
N SER A 579 12.97 14.59 -14.97
CA SER A 579 13.89 14.93 -13.88
C SER A 579 13.14 15.58 -12.73
N ILE A 580 13.74 15.61 -11.53
CA ILE A 580 13.15 16.32 -10.39
C ILE A 580 12.99 17.82 -10.70
N SER A 581 13.94 18.40 -11.44
CA SER A 581 13.89 19.80 -11.88
C SER A 581 12.68 20.12 -12.78
N HIS A 582 12.14 19.12 -13.48
CA HIS A 582 10.90 19.28 -14.25
C HIS A 582 9.70 19.59 -13.34
N TYR A 583 9.64 18.93 -12.17
CA TYR A 583 8.58 19.09 -11.19
C TYR A 583 8.82 20.26 -10.24
N MET A 584 10.08 20.66 -10.03
CA MET A 584 10.48 21.73 -9.11
C MET A 584 11.33 22.79 -9.82
N PRO A 585 10.79 23.48 -10.85
CA PRO A 585 11.57 24.40 -11.66
C PRO A 585 11.98 25.66 -10.89
N GLU A 586 11.15 26.15 -9.97
CA GLU A 586 11.45 27.37 -9.19
C GLU A 586 12.56 27.14 -8.16
N LEU A 587 12.60 25.96 -7.52
CA LEU A 587 13.74 25.52 -6.72
C LEU A 587 15.02 25.45 -7.55
N THR A 588 14.93 24.85 -8.74
CA THR A 588 16.09 24.69 -9.62
C THR A 588 16.67 26.05 -10.04
N LYS A 589 15.81 26.98 -10.45
CA LYS A 589 16.22 28.37 -10.76
C LYS A 589 16.86 29.06 -9.57
N TYR A 590 16.31 28.86 -8.36
CA TYR A 590 16.87 29.42 -7.14
C TYR A 590 18.29 28.87 -6.87
N LEU A 591 18.47 27.56 -6.96
CA LEU A 591 19.78 26.91 -6.80
C LEU A 591 20.80 27.38 -7.83
N GLU A 592 20.40 27.49 -9.10
CA GLU A 592 21.24 28.00 -10.18
C GLU A 592 21.64 29.45 -9.96
N SER A 593 20.73 30.29 -9.46
CA SER A 593 21.03 31.71 -9.20
C SER A 593 22.14 31.90 -8.16
N MET A 594 22.25 30.98 -7.20
CA MET A 594 23.29 31.03 -6.16
C MET A 594 24.68 30.62 -6.69
N VAL A 595 24.76 29.98 -7.86
CA VAL A 595 26.03 29.56 -8.47
C VAL A 595 26.33 30.29 -9.77
N ALA A 596 25.46 31.21 -10.20
CA ALA A 596 25.55 31.88 -11.50
C ALA A 596 26.82 32.75 -11.66
N ASP A 597 27.36 33.28 -10.56
CA ASP A 597 28.57 34.10 -10.57
C ASP A 597 29.87 33.27 -10.49
N LEU A 598 29.76 31.95 -10.33
CA LEU A 598 30.92 31.06 -10.36
C LEU A 598 31.35 30.77 -11.82
N PRO A 599 32.66 30.80 -12.12
CA PRO A 599 33.17 30.31 -13.40
C PRO A 599 32.84 28.82 -13.62
N ASP A 600 32.58 28.42 -14.87
CA ASP A 600 32.21 27.03 -15.24
C ASP A 600 33.23 25.96 -14.82
N ASP A 601 34.49 26.34 -14.58
CA ASP A 601 35.58 25.46 -14.15
C ASP A 601 35.73 25.34 -12.63
N ARG A 602 34.94 26.09 -11.85
CA ARG A 602 34.93 26.03 -10.39
C ARG A 602 33.84 25.10 -9.86
N PRO A 603 34.10 24.36 -8.77
CA PRO A 603 33.08 23.55 -8.14
C PRO A 603 32.00 24.45 -7.53
N ILE A 604 30.73 24.03 -7.65
CA ILE A 604 29.59 24.79 -7.11
C ILE A 604 29.67 25.01 -5.59
N THR A 605 30.42 24.16 -4.88
CA THR A 605 30.68 24.27 -3.44
C THR A 605 31.60 25.45 -3.07
N GLU A 606 32.15 26.19 -4.04
CA GLU A 606 32.83 27.46 -3.78
C GLU A 606 31.86 28.65 -3.63
N SER A 607 30.57 28.50 -3.95
CA SER A 607 29.57 29.53 -3.69
C SER A 607 29.16 29.53 -2.22
N GLU A 608 29.40 30.67 -1.54
CA GLU A 608 29.02 30.85 -0.13
C GLU A 608 27.50 30.73 0.07
N ASP A 609 26.70 31.31 -0.83
CA ASP A 609 25.24 31.27 -0.76
C ASP A 609 24.70 29.85 -0.95
N TYR A 610 25.23 29.13 -1.95
CA TYR A 610 24.87 27.73 -2.20
C TYR A 610 25.22 26.84 -1.00
N MET A 611 26.45 26.98 -0.49
CA MET A 611 26.91 26.20 0.66
C MET A 611 26.12 26.52 1.92
N HIS A 612 25.78 27.79 2.15
CA HIS A 612 24.92 28.16 3.26
C HIS A 612 23.54 27.51 3.14
N PHE A 613 22.91 27.57 1.95
CA PHE A 613 21.61 26.95 1.73
C PHE A 613 21.61 25.43 1.96
N ILE A 614 22.54 24.71 1.33
CA ILE A 614 22.53 23.24 1.39
C ILE A 614 22.89 22.72 2.79
N THR A 615 23.82 23.38 3.49
CA THR A 615 24.21 22.99 4.85
C THR A 615 23.13 23.32 5.87
N GLU A 616 22.40 24.43 5.73
CA GLU A 616 21.22 24.71 6.55
C GLU A 616 20.12 23.68 6.30
N THR A 617 19.92 23.28 5.03
CA THR A 617 18.97 22.23 4.65
C THR A 617 19.33 20.89 5.28
N GLU A 618 20.59 20.47 5.17
CA GLU A 618 21.11 19.27 5.82
C GLU A 618 20.95 19.35 7.35
N ALA A 619 21.22 20.51 7.96
CA ALA A 619 21.19 20.67 9.40
C ALA A 619 19.79 20.50 10.02
N PHE A 620 18.71 20.85 9.32
CA PHE A 620 17.35 20.63 9.85
C PHE A 620 16.76 19.27 9.47
N THR A 621 17.23 18.66 8.36
CA THR A 621 16.68 17.40 7.85
C THR A 621 17.41 16.17 8.39
N ARG A 622 18.71 16.29 8.68
CA ARG A 622 19.52 15.18 9.17
C ARG A 622 19.60 15.22 10.70
N SER A 623 19.42 14.07 11.33
CA SER A 623 19.56 13.95 12.79
C SER A 623 20.98 14.29 13.27
N CYS A 624 22.00 13.93 12.48
CA CYS A 624 23.39 14.25 12.74
C CYS A 624 24.12 14.64 11.44
N THR A 625 24.90 15.71 11.50
CA THR A 625 25.79 16.16 10.41
C THR A 625 27.26 15.88 10.69
N HIS A 626 27.65 15.81 11.97
CA HIS A 626 29.01 15.56 12.44
C HIS A 626 28.99 14.52 13.56
N TYR A 627 30.05 13.71 13.67
CA TYR A 627 30.19 12.73 14.76
C TYR A 627 30.34 13.41 16.11
N ASP A 628 31.15 14.47 16.14
CA ASP A 628 31.32 15.37 17.27
C ASP A 628 30.81 16.75 16.86
N GLN A 629 29.69 17.13 17.44
CA GLN A 629 28.99 18.38 17.19
C GLN A 629 29.66 19.60 17.87
N ASP A 630 30.50 19.37 18.89
CA ASP A 630 31.25 20.44 19.56
C ASP A 630 32.47 20.85 18.71
N THR A 631 33.21 19.86 18.20
CA THR A 631 34.41 20.12 17.40
C THR A 631 34.12 20.34 15.93
N LYS A 632 33.06 19.73 15.39
CA LYS A 632 32.64 19.80 13.96
C LYS A 632 33.78 19.51 12.98
N LEU A 633 34.69 18.61 13.36
CA LEU A 633 35.88 18.28 12.56
C LEU A 633 35.64 17.18 11.54
N GLU A 634 34.73 16.26 11.82
CA GLU A 634 34.44 15.08 11.00
C GLU A 634 32.95 15.00 10.68
N GLU A 635 32.60 15.17 9.40
CA GLU A 635 31.22 15.05 8.92
C GLU A 635 30.80 13.60 8.75
N ILE A 636 29.51 13.33 8.98
CA ILE A 636 28.93 12.00 8.82
C ILE A 636 28.57 11.76 7.34
N PRO A 637 29.04 10.67 6.70
CA PRO A 637 28.62 10.27 5.37
C PRO A 637 27.10 10.03 5.26
N LEU A 638 26.51 10.39 4.12
CA LEU A 638 25.06 10.30 3.89
C LEU A 638 24.64 8.87 3.54
N LYS A 639 23.58 8.40 4.21
CA LYS A 639 22.84 7.20 3.84
C LYS A 639 21.63 7.53 2.96
N ALA A 640 21.04 6.51 2.33
CA ALA A 640 19.83 6.66 1.49
C ALA A 640 18.67 7.40 2.21
N THR A 641 18.50 7.19 3.51
CA THR A 641 17.46 7.85 4.30
C THR A 641 17.75 9.33 4.57
N ASP A 642 19.01 9.77 4.51
CA ASP A 642 19.35 11.20 4.61
C ASP A 642 18.93 11.94 3.33
N ALA A 643 19.11 11.33 2.16
CA ALA A 643 18.66 11.91 0.88
C ALA A 643 17.13 12.09 0.84
N PHE A 644 16.39 11.10 1.35
CA PHE A 644 14.95 11.20 1.56
C PHE A 644 14.58 12.39 2.47
N ALA A 645 15.23 12.51 3.63
CA ALA A 645 14.94 13.57 4.59
C ALA A 645 15.22 14.97 4.00
N VAL A 646 16.35 15.12 3.29
CA VAL A 646 16.69 16.36 2.57
C VAL A 646 15.59 16.71 1.57
N PHE A 647 15.16 15.75 0.75
CA PHE A 647 14.13 15.99 -0.26
C PHE A 647 12.76 16.29 0.35
N ALA A 648 12.34 15.55 1.38
CA ALA A 648 11.11 15.83 2.12
C ALA A 648 11.13 17.25 2.73
N GLY A 649 12.26 17.67 3.29
CA GLY A 649 12.47 19.04 3.78
C GLY A 649 12.32 20.09 2.68
N LEU A 650 12.86 19.83 1.50
CA LEU A 650 12.74 20.73 0.34
C LEU A 650 11.29 20.86 -0.16
N LEU A 651 10.50 19.77 -0.17
CA LEU A 651 9.09 19.84 -0.56
C LEU A 651 8.29 20.78 0.38
N ASN A 652 8.58 20.74 1.68
CA ASN A 652 7.96 21.63 2.67
C ASN A 652 8.36 23.11 2.42
N ILE A 653 9.64 23.36 2.13
CA ILE A 653 10.12 24.71 1.81
C ILE A 653 9.46 25.22 0.53
N GLU A 654 9.42 24.42 -0.54
CA GLU A 654 8.77 24.82 -1.79
C GLU A 654 7.29 25.09 -1.61
N SER A 655 6.59 24.25 -0.85
CA SER A 655 5.17 24.44 -0.55
C SER A 655 4.91 25.77 0.15
N THR A 656 5.78 26.12 1.09
CA THR A 656 5.73 27.39 1.82
C THR A 656 5.99 28.59 0.91
N VAL A 657 7.02 28.53 0.08
CA VAL A 657 7.37 29.64 -0.84
C VAL A 657 6.24 29.87 -1.85
N LEU A 658 5.77 28.82 -2.51
CA LEU A 658 4.72 28.93 -3.54
C LEU A 658 3.39 29.47 -3.01
N ARG A 659 3.11 29.27 -1.72
CA ARG A 659 1.91 29.80 -1.09
C ARG A 659 1.95 31.31 -0.88
N TYR A 660 3.12 31.83 -0.52
CA TYR A 660 3.25 33.20 -0.03
C TYR A 660 3.91 34.15 -1.03
N ASP A 661 4.65 33.65 -2.01
CA ASP A 661 5.09 34.42 -3.17
C ASP A 661 3.90 34.69 -4.09
N LEU A 662 3.20 35.80 -3.84
CA LEU A 662 1.96 36.17 -4.54
C LEU A 662 2.27 36.84 -5.88
N ASP A 663 3.45 37.46 -6.01
CA ASP A 663 3.83 38.17 -7.22
C ASP A 663 4.69 37.36 -8.20
N GLN A 664 5.03 36.12 -7.81
CA GLN A 664 5.67 35.06 -8.57
C GLN A 664 7.12 35.40 -8.97
N ASN A 665 7.84 36.08 -8.09
CA ASN A 665 9.22 36.48 -8.32
C ASN A 665 10.25 35.54 -7.68
N ASN A 666 9.78 34.43 -7.12
CA ASN A 666 10.53 33.38 -6.45
C ASN A 666 11.10 33.76 -5.06
N VAL A 667 10.56 34.82 -4.46
CA VAL A 667 10.90 35.37 -3.14
C VAL A 667 9.60 35.72 -2.40
N ILE A 668 9.61 35.67 -1.06
CA ILE A 668 8.51 36.20 -0.26
C ILE A 668 8.89 37.60 0.19
N ASP A 669 8.27 38.60 -0.41
CA ASP A 669 8.65 39.98 -0.20
C ASP A 669 8.06 40.57 1.08
N TYR A 670 8.85 41.42 1.74
CA TYR A 670 8.29 42.37 2.70
C TYR A 670 7.25 43.29 2.03
N ARG A 671 7.49 43.66 0.77
CA ARG A 671 6.57 44.41 -0.09
C ARG A 671 6.77 44.00 -1.54
N ASN A 672 5.82 43.25 -2.06
CA ASN A 672 5.82 42.81 -3.44
C ASN A 672 5.44 43.95 -4.41
N LYS A 673 5.38 43.66 -5.72
CA LYS A 673 5.04 44.65 -6.76
C LYS A 673 3.68 45.35 -6.57
N ASP A 674 2.75 44.70 -5.89
CA ASP A 674 1.41 45.20 -5.57
C ASP A 674 1.34 45.87 -4.19
N ASN A 675 2.50 46.08 -3.55
CA ASN A 675 2.66 46.67 -2.21
C ASN A 675 1.95 45.88 -1.10
N VAL A 676 1.73 44.58 -1.33
CA VAL A 676 1.29 43.60 -0.33
C VAL A 676 2.50 43.09 0.45
N ASN A 677 2.32 42.83 1.74
CA ASN A 677 3.38 42.34 2.61
C ASN A 677 3.25 40.83 2.80
N GLU A 678 3.96 40.06 2.00
CA GLU A 678 3.85 38.60 1.95
C GLU A 678 4.43 37.96 3.22
N VAL A 679 5.57 38.48 3.70
CA VAL A 679 6.18 38.04 4.97
C VAL A 679 5.20 38.20 6.15
N MET A 680 4.49 39.34 6.22
CA MET A 680 3.51 39.55 7.28
C MET A 680 2.20 38.79 7.03
N ASN A 681 1.84 38.53 5.78
CA ASN A 681 0.71 37.67 5.45
C ASN A 681 0.94 36.28 6.05
N ALA A 682 2.11 35.68 5.80
CA ALA A 682 2.52 34.39 6.36
C ALA A 682 2.46 34.36 7.89
N TYR A 683 2.91 35.45 8.56
CA TYR A 683 2.78 35.57 10.00
C TYR A 683 1.32 35.45 10.46
N TYR A 684 0.42 36.25 9.89
CA TYR A 684 -0.97 36.33 10.35
C TYR A 684 -1.81 35.11 9.98
N SER A 685 -1.51 34.44 8.86
CA SER A 685 -2.29 33.30 8.39
C SER A 685 -1.86 31.96 8.98
N THR A 686 -0.61 31.81 9.42
CA THR A 686 -0.07 30.49 9.82
C THR A 686 0.86 30.56 11.02
N TYR A 687 1.86 31.46 11.03
CA TYR A 687 2.90 31.43 12.06
C TYR A 687 2.53 32.12 13.38
N GLU A 688 1.45 32.90 13.44
CA GLU A 688 1.12 33.71 14.63
C GLU A 688 0.89 32.84 15.87
N GLY A 689 0.13 31.74 15.73
CA GLY A 689 -0.14 30.79 16.82
C GLY A 689 1.15 30.18 17.35
N ALA A 690 1.92 29.53 16.48
CA ALA A 690 3.19 28.89 16.84
C ALA A 690 4.20 29.85 17.48
N ILE A 691 4.36 31.06 16.95
CA ILE A 691 5.28 32.05 17.51
C ILE A 691 4.77 32.59 18.86
N LYS A 692 3.46 32.72 19.07
CA LYS A 692 2.91 33.08 20.39
C LYS A 692 3.21 31.98 21.41
N SER A 693 2.99 30.72 21.06
CA SER A 693 3.27 29.57 21.92
C SER A 693 4.77 29.48 22.27
N LEU A 694 5.65 29.76 21.32
CA LEU A 694 7.10 29.81 21.57
C LEU A 694 7.50 30.91 22.58
N VAL A 695 6.83 32.06 22.55
CA VAL A 695 7.22 33.26 23.32
C VAL A 695 6.54 33.32 24.68
N ALA A 696 5.33 32.79 24.79
CA ALA A 696 4.52 32.79 26.00
C ALA A 696 3.62 31.55 26.02
N PRO A 697 4.17 30.37 26.40
CA PRO A 697 3.44 29.10 26.40
C PRO A 697 2.14 29.15 27.22
N ASP A 698 2.15 29.84 28.37
CA ASP A 698 0.98 30.02 29.24
C ASP A 698 0.16 31.30 28.92
N GLY A 699 0.43 31.94 27.78
CA GLY A 699 -0.11 33.24 27.41
C GLY A 699 0.46 34.42 28.22
N GLY A 700 -0.19 35.59 28.11
CA GLY A 700 0.18 36.81 28.83
C GLY A 700 0.83 37.91 28.00
N ILE A 701 1.37 38.94 28.68
CA ILE A 701 1.83 40.20 28.06
C ILE A 701 2.97 39.97 27.04
N MET A 702 3.73 38.89 27.20
CA MET A 702 4.85 38.54 26.31
C MET A 702 4.42 38.16 24.89
N THR A 703 3.16 37.75 24.68
CA THR A 703 2.59 37.50 23.34
C THR A 703 2.68 38.71 22.40
N ILE A 704 2.75 39.94 22.95
CA ILE A 704 2.95 41.18 22.19
C ILE A 704 4.30 41.19 21.45
N LEU A 705 5.28 40.40 21.92
CA LEU A 705 6.60 40.27 21.30
C LEU A 705 6.64 39.25 20.15
N ALA A 706 5.58 38.47 19.92
CA ALA A 706 5.53 37.44 18.88
C ALA A 706 5.84 38.01 17.49
N LYS A 707 5.14 39.08 17.08
CA LYS A 707 5.39 39.74 15.79
C LYS A 707 6.82 40.31 15.66
N PRO A 708 7.36 41.05 16.64
CA PRO A 708 8.77 41.44 16.64
C PRO A 708 9.76 40.28 16.55
N ILE A 709 9.48 39.15 17.22
CA ILE A 709 10.33 37.96 17.21
C ILE A 709 10.28 37.28 15.85
N TYR A 710 9.10 37.14 15.24
CA TYR A 710 8.97 36.65 13.87
C TYR A 710 9.79 37.49 12.88
N LYS A 711 9.67 38.83 12.93
CA LYS A 711 10.49 39.70 12.06
C LYS A 711 11.99 39.58 12.31
N TYR A 712 12.38 39.33 13.55
CA TYR A 712 13.77 39.12 13.92
C TYR A 712 14.27 37.78 13.36
N LEU A 713 13.46 36.73 13.44
CA LEU A 713 13.72 35.41 12.88
C LEU A 713 13.89 35.46 11.36
N ILE A 714 12.95 36.09 10.63
CA ILE A 714 13.06 36.26 9.18
C ILE A 714 14.33 37.02 8.78
N ARG A 715 14.68 38.07 9.53
CA ARG A 715 15.83 38.93 9.18
C ARG A 715 17.19 38.33 9.49
N TYR A 716 17.29 37.54 10.56
CA TYR A 716 18.59 37.11 11.09
C TYR A 716 18.73 35.59 11.21
N GLY A 717 17.70 34.82 10.86
CA GLY A 717 17.73 33.36 10.93
C GLY A 717 17.95 32.84 12.35
N LYS A 718 17.49 33.54 13.38
CA LYS A 718 17.66 33.12 14.79
C LYS A 718 16.60 33.70 15.71
N VAL A 719 16.24 32.95 16.74
CA VAL A 719 15.40 33.44 17.85
C VAL A 719 16.28 34.20 18.84
N PRO A 720 15.83 35.35 19.39
CA PRO A 720 16.60 36.07 20.38
C PRO A 720 16.65 35.28 21.70
N ASP A 721 17.82 34.72 22.02
CA ASP A 721 18.11 34.09 23.31
C ASP A 721 17.96 35.10 24.46
N ILE A 722 16.93 34.91 25.29
CA ILE A 722 16.62 35.74 26.46
C ILE A 722 17.54 35.48 27.66
N LYS A 723 18.34 34.39 27.64
CA LYS A 723 19.30 34.04 28.69
C LYS A 723 20.67 34.69 28.46
N LYS A 724 20.99 35.08 27.21
CA LYS A 724 22.25 35.76 26.85
C LYS A 724 22.07 37.27 26.68
N PHE A 725 22.75 38.06 27.52
CA PHE A 725 22.69 39.52 27.50
C PHE A 725 23.05 40.13 26.13
N SER A 726 24.01 39.56 25.41
CA SER A 726 24.38 40.00 24.05
C SER A 726 23.24 39.82 23.04
N SER A 727 22.49 38.72 23.15
CA SER A 727 21.33 38.42 22.32
C SER A 727 20.16 39.35 22.67
N ILE A 728 19.85 39.54 23.95
CA ILE A 728 18.88 40.54 24.42
C ILE A 728 19.22 41.92 23.86
N TRP A 729 20.50 42.31 23.89
CA TRP A 729 20.92 43.62 23.38
C TRP A 729 20.81 43.71 21.86
N SER A 730 21.08 42.62 21.13
CA SER A 730 20.87 42.57 19.68
C SER A 730 19.40 42.68 19.29
N PHE A 731 18.51 42.05 20.06
CA PHE A 731 17.07 42.16 19.91
C PHE A 731 16.57 43.56 20.26
N LEU A 732 17.06 44.16 21.35
CA LEU A 732 16.69 45.52 21.74
C LEU A 732 17.17 46.56 20.71
N LYS A 733 18.39 46.40 20.18
CA LYS A 733 18.88 47.19 19.04
C LYS A 733 17.97 47.02 17.83
N PHE A 734 17.53 45.80 17.53
CA PHE A 734 16.57 45.56 16.46
C PHE A 734 15.23 46.25 16.71
N LEU A 735 14.69 46.19 17.94
CA LEU A 735 13.47 46.90 18.32
C LEU A 735 13.58 48.41 18.14
N LEU A 736 14.77 48.97 18.32
CA LEU A 736 15.07 50.39 18.13
C LEU A 736 15.38 50.77 16.66
N LYS A 737 15.63 49.81 15.77
CA LYS A 737 15.85 50.09 14.33
C LYS A 737 14.55 50.61 13.68
N ARG A 738 14.70 51.65 12.87
CA ARG A 738 13.59 52.26 12.11
C ARG A 738 13.09 51.38 10.95
N ASN A 739 13.99 50.59 10.35
CA ASN A 739 13.64 49.57 9.36
C ASN A 739 13.91 48.17 9.94
N LYS A 740 12.83 47.39 10.11
CA LYS A 740 12.85 46.01 10.64
C LYS A 740 12.45 44.99 9.58
N ASN A 741 12.27 45.45 8.35
CA ASN A 741 11.72 44.67 7.26
C ASN A 741 12.84 43.89 6.57
N ALA A 742 12.52 42.70 6.11
CA ALA A 742 13.37 41.79 5.37
C ALA A 742 12.47 40.90 4.53
N ASP A 743 12.95 40.54 3.35
CA ASP A 743 12.33 39.53 2.49
C ASP A 743 12.73 38.15 3.03
N ALA A 744 11.98 37.11 2.65
CA ALA A 744 12.25 35.74 3.03
C ALA A 744 12.52 34.89 1.79
N HIS A 745 13.57 34.09 1.87
CA HIS A 745 13.99 33.16 0.82
C HIS A 745 13.90 31.72 1.33
N ARG A 746 14.13 30.74 0.45
CA ARG A 746 14.16 29.32 0.84
C ARG A 746 15.15 29.04 1.97
N VAL A 747 16.32 29.67 1.94
CA VAL A 747 17.30 29.57 3.04
C VAL A 747 16.74 30.12 4.36
N THR A 748 15.92 31.17 4.32
CA THR A 748 15.24 31.69 5.51
C THR A 748 14.36 30.62 6.15
N PHE A 749 13.59 29.86 5.36
CA PHE A 749 12.73 28.79 5.88
C PHE A 749 13.52 27.56 6.33
N ALA A 750 14.58 27.18 5.62
CA ALA A 750 15.51 26.15 6.08
C ALA A 750 16.08 26.50 7.47
N THR A 751 16.52 27.75 7.65
CA THR A 751 17.02 28.22 8.93
C THR A 751 15.92 28.36 9.99
N VAL A 752 14.70 28.77 9.63
CA VAL A 752 13.56 28.79 10.56
C VAL A 752 13.27 27.38 11.07
N LEU A 753 13.22 26.38 10.18
CA LEU A 753 12.99 24.97 10.51
C LEU A 753 14.09 24.45 11.45
N LYS A 754 15.35 24.71 11.10
CA LYS A 754 16.50 24.38 11.95
C LYS A 754 16.36 24.98 13.35
N VAL A 755 16.10 26.29 13.43
CA VAL A 755 16.02 27.01 14.70
C VAL A 755 14.85 26.51 15.55
N ILE A 756 13.69 26.21 14.95
CA ILE A 756 12.57 25.66 15.73
C ILE A 756 12.93 24.27 16.26
N GLY A 757 13.57 23.42 15.44
CA GLY A 757 14.09 22.12 15.90
C GLY A 757 15.08 22.26 17.06
N GLU A 758 16.07 23.16 16.95
CA GLU A 758 17.04 23.44 18.02
C GLU A 758 16.36 23.99 19.29
N GLN A 759 15.29 24.78 19.18
CA GLN A 759 14.57 25.30 20.35
C GLN A 759 13.75 24.22 21.06
N GLN A 760 13.24 23.20 20.36
CA GLN A 760 12.57 22.07 20.99
C GLN A 760 13.53 21.24 21.84
N ASP A 761 14.80 21.16 21.42
CA ASP A 761 15.86 20.44 22.13
C ASP A 761 16.74 21.37 23.00
N ALA A 762 16.32 22.62 23.28
CA ALA A 762 17.15 23.71 23.85
C ALA A 762 17.86 23.43 25.19
N ASP A 763 17.48 22.39 25.91
CA ASP A 763 18.14 21.94 27.14
C ASP A 763 19.31 20.97 26.87
N ASP A 764 19.63 20.71 25.58
CA ASP A 764 20.73 19.84 25.15
C ASP A 764 21.45 20.38 23.90
N PRO A 765 22.74 20.74 23.96
CA PRO A 765 23.50 21.12 22.78
C PRO A 765 23.75 19.96 21.80
N ASN A 766 23.69 18.69 22.26
CA ASN A 766 23.83 17.49 21.44
C ASN A 766 22.63 16.56 21.64
N PRO A 767 21.51 16.78 20.92
CA PRO A 767 20.32 15.97 21.14
C PRO A 767 20.50 14.52 20.70
N PHE A 768 21.53 14.17 19.93
CA PHE A 768 21.77 12.83 19.39
C PHE A 768 23.18 12.30 19.69
N LYS A 769 23.26 10.99 19.99
CA LYS A 769 24.48 10.19 20.15
C LYS A 769 25.15 9.91 18.79
N CYS A 770 25.57 10.97 18.10
CA CYS A 770 26.01 10.91 16.71
C CYS A 770 27.19 9.95 16.49
N ASP A 771 28.20 9.97 17.35
CA ASP A 771 29.35 9.06 17.26
C ASP A 771 28.95 7.59 17.47
N GLU A 772 28.22 7.31 18.54
CA GLU A 772 27.79 5.96 18.93
C GLU A 772 26.90 5.32 17.87
N CYS A 773 25.93 6.07 17.34
CA CYS A 773 24.85 5.54 16.52
C CYS A 773 25.12 5.61 15.01
N PHE A 774 26.09 6.43 14.57
CA PHE A 774 26.34 6.63 13.15
C PHE A 774 27.77 6.28 12.72
N ARG A 775 28.75 6.08 13.61
CA ARG A 775 30.12 5.77 13.16
C ARG A 775 30.20 4.42 12.48
N ASP A 776 29.67 3.39 13.13
CA ASP A 776 29.57 2.03 12.60
C ASP A 776 28.10 1.67 12.38
N PRO A 777 27.58 1.73 11.12
CA PRO A 777 26.19 1.42 10.84
C PRO A 777 25.86 -0.08 10.99
N THR A 778 26.85 -0.95 11.23
CA THR A 778 26.61 -2.37 11.54
C THR A 778 26.25 -2.59 13.01
N ARG A 779 26.49 -1.58 13.86
CA ARG A 779 26.08 -1.58 15.26
C ARG A 779 24.71 -0.94 15.38
N GLU A 780 23.75 -1.69 15.90
CA GLU A 780 22.42 -1.15 16.19
C GLU A 780 22.51 -0.10 17.30
N CYS A 781 21.96 1.09 17.03
CA CYS A 781 21.86 2.16 18.02
C CYS A 781 20.74 1.83 19.01
N GLU A 782 21.06 1.84 20.31
CA GLU A 782 20.09 1.61 21.37
C GLU A 782 19.42 2.93 21.80
N PRO A 783 18.10 2.95 22.03
CA PRO A 783 17.41 4.10 22.58
C PRO A 783 17.90 4.37 24.01
N ALA A 784 17.88 5.63 24.43
CA ALA A 784 18.29 6.00 25.78
C ALA A 784 17.16 5.89 26.82
N ASP A 785 15.91 5.71 26.39
CA ASP A 785 14.74 5.54 27.27
C ASP A 785 14.03 4.20 27.10
N ASP A 786 13.19 3.88 28.07
CA ASP A 786 12.38 2.65 28.09
C ASP A 786 11.12 2.75 27.20
N ALA A 787 10.89 3.86 26.48
CA ALA A 787 9.69 4.05 25.67
C ALA A 787 9.61 3.01 24.52
N TRP A 788 10.73 2.36 24.22
CA TRP A 788 10.89 1.30 23.23
C TRP A 788 10.82 -0.11 23.82
N ASN A 789 10.76 -0.28 25.15
CA ASN A 789 10.82 -1.60 25.78
C ASN A 789 9.46 -2.33 25.85
N ASP A 790 8.38 -1.65 25.45
CA ASP A 790 7.02 -2.20 25.42
C ASP A 790 6.62 -2.71 24.05
#